data_AF-A0A1G0MTI6-F1
#
_entry.id   AF-A0A1G0MTI6-F1
#
_cell.length_a   1.000
_cell.length_b   1.000
_cell.length_c   1.000
_cell.angle_alpha   90.00
_cell.angle_beta   90.00
_cell.angle_gamma   90.00
#
_symmetry.space_group_name_H-M   'P 1'
#
loop_
_entity.id
_entity.type
_entity.pdbx_description
1 polymer ?
#
loop_
_entity_poly.entity_id
_entity_poly.type
_entity_poly.pdbx_seq_one_letter_code
_entity_poly.pdbx_strand_id
1 'polypeptide(L)'
;MKKHSILFSVGGFILGVCAPIGWIACRLLFFFDAKQGLIEQIVYDVLKDGEHFSMYTYMGGGTALVLGVLGYMIGKNGDDLHERAVELDKLHQEVGEQKEIFENRYKVLDRNIKNFHQISSKIQKSLSLDEVLLLCAEGLHDVLGYERVNILMADENKQLRFFTAIGTEGFDPADVVMPIDASIGVIGKCFLEHKVYLIDDMSRYPEDYHLQPPHNNLAPLRSKSFILCPIVVKNASIGVFGIDNKNSHRALNDSDVDTIMLFADQVASAVTRINLLNSIDTLTSEMESSFKFLLASRDQNSRNVGNLRDGVDSVADGTSIIASASEGVMASIDETSSAVNEISVAIEQVTRNLDHLAGVVHQSASAMEEIHSTIGNVEQNAAISHEVSQQVKDRAEESRAVVTETINSLDEIKHSVGLSFDAIQRLAENSTRIESIVSVINDITKRTNLLALNASIIAAQAGEYGKSFGVVADEIRNLSLQTGHSTGEITTIIEEIMSESKTAANNIRTSRDLVQRGVELGHTTGESLKAIFDSSTCSLDMTKQIKQATQEQVTSVQLVARSMEEISSMTSQIFAASTDQAKATKSIARSIDTIKDMTHEMVNSTTRQVDDGKLIRRNVELVSVMVTEMFDNMETRRAQSADVIKELEQMKNMTVPN
;
A
#
# COMPACT_ATOMS: atom_id res chain seq x y z
N MET A 1 -53.31 53.58 109.12
CA MET A 1 -52.35 53.44 110.24
C MET A 1 -52.77 52.29 111.13
N LYS A 2 -52.03 51.18 111.05
CA LYS A 2 -52.32 49.90 111.74
C LYS A 2 -51.44 49.75 112.99
N LYS A 3 -51.85 48.90 113.92
CA LYS A 3 -50.90 48.04 114.68
C LYS A 3 -51.43 46.61 114.73
N HIS A 4 -51.51 45.96 113.57
CA HIS A 4 -51.84 44.53 113.48
C HIS A 4 -50.77 43.66 114.16
N SER A 5 -49.54 44.16 114.34
CA SER A 5 -48.44 43.45 115.02
C SER A 5 -48.70 43.09 116.48
N ILE A 6 -49.47 43.91 117.21
CA ILE A 6 -49.83 43.63 118.61
C ILE A 6 -50.93 42.55 118.66
N LEU A 7 -51.88 42.61 117.73
CA LEU A 7 -53.03 41.69 117.68
C LEU A 7 -52.58 40.24 117.48
N PHE A 8 -51.63 40.00 116.57
CA PHE A 8 -51.14 38.65 116.28
C PHE A 8 -50.26 38.06 117.39
N SER A 9 -49.53 38.87 118.16
CA SER A 9 -48.72 38.40 119.29
C SER A 9 -49.59 37.94 120.46
N VAL A 10 -50.66 38.69 120.77
CA VAL A 10 -51.63 38.32 121.82
C VAL A 10 -52.37 37.03 121.46
N GLY A 11 -52.76 36.86 120.18
CA GLY A 11 -53.41 35.65 119.70
C GLY A 11 -52.54 34.38 119.86
N GLY A 12 -51.23 34.50 119.59
CA GLY A 12 -50.29 33.39 119.76
C GLY A 12 -50.12 32.95 121.21
N PHE A 13 -50.08 33.90 122.15
CA PHE A 13 -49.91 33.59 123.58
C PHE A 13 -51.13 32.85 124.15
N ILE A 14 -52.35 33.29 123.81
CA ILE A 14 -53.60 32.68 124.29
C ILE A 14 -53.72 31.22 123.82
N LEU A 15 -53.36 30.94 122.57
CA LEU A 15 -53.37 29.57 122.03
C LEU A 15 -52.42 28.63 122.78
N GLY A 16 -51.24 29.09 123.19
CA GLY A 16 -50.29 28.28 123.95
C GLY A 16 -50.75 27.91 125.36
N VAL A 17 -51.47 28.81 126.03
CA VAL A 17 -51.99 28.58 127.40
C VAL A 17 -53.19 27.62 127.40
N CYS A 18 -53.97 27.54 126.33
CA CYS A 18 -55.14 26.66 126.25
C CYS A 18 -54.80 25.19 125.92
N ALA A 19 -53.57 24.88 125.50
CA ALA A 19 -53.16 23.53 125.10
C ALA A 19 -53.31 22.44 126.21
N PRO A 20 -52.97 22.70 127.50
CA PRO A 20 -53.15 21.72 128.58
C PRO A 20 -54.63 21.41 128.86
N ILE A 21 -55.49 22.42 128.73
CA ILE A 21 -56.94 22.30 128.98
C ILE A 21 -57.59 21.41 127.91
N GLY A 22 -57.17 21.55 126.65
CA GLY A 22 -57.63 20.68 125.57
C GLY A 22 -57.22 19.22 125.77
N TRP A 23 -56.02 18.96 126.28
CA TRP A 23 -55.56 17.59 126.55
C TRP A 23 -56.35 16.91 127.66
N ILE A 24 -56.66 17.63 128.74
CA ILE A 24 -57.52 17.13 129.83
C ILE A 24 -58.92 16.77 129.29
N ALA A 25 -59.50 17.63 128.45
CA ALA A 25 -60.80 17.39 127.84
C ALA A 25 -60.82 16.15 126.93
N CYS A 26 -59.78 15.97 126.09
CA CYS A 26 -59.67 14.80 125.23
C CYS A 26 -59.57 13.50 126.02
N ARG A 27 -58.86 13.49 127.16
CA ARG A 27 -58.70 12.25 127.95
C ARG A 27 -59.97 11.85 128.69
N LEU A 28 -60.69 12.82 129.25
CA LEU A 28 -62.00 12.61 129.87
C LEU A 28 -63.02 12.01 128.90
N LEU A 29 -62.92 12.36 127.62
CA LEU A 29 -63.80 11.84 126.56
C LEU A 29 -63.49 10.38 126.20
N PHE A 30 -62.24 9.94 126.29
CA PHE A 30 -61.83 8.58 125.88
C PHE A 30 -61.75 7.56 127.03
N PHE A 31 -61.56 7.98 128.29
CA PHE A 31 -61.29 7.08 129.43
C PHE A 31 -62.17 7.37 130.66
N PHE A 32 -63.47 7.53 130.45
CA PHE A 32 -64.44 7.79 131.53
C PHE A 32 -64.77 6.51 132.34
N ASP A 33 -64.60 6.55 133.67
CA ASP A 33 -64.87 5.41 134.56
C ASP A 33 -66.03 5.73 135.50
N ALA A 34 -67.16 5.05 135.32
CA ALA A 34 -68.41 5.34 136.04
C ALA A 34 -68.43 4.88 137.51
N LYS A 35 -67.35 4.26 138.01
CA LYS A 35 -67.24 3.86 139.42
C LYS A 35 -66.61 4.92 140.33
N GLN A 36 -66.19 6.08 139.81
CA GLN A 36 -65.58 7.17 140.58
C GLN A 36 -66.19 8.54 140.22
N GLY A 37 -66.07 9.53 141.12
CA GLY A 37 -66.57 10.88 140.85
C GLY A 37 -65.70 11.65 139.83
N LEU A 38 -66.33 12.52 139.04
CA LEU A 38 -65.70 13.32 137.98
C LEU A 38 -64.49 14.16 138.44
N ILE A 39 -64.52 14.66 139.68
CA ILE A 39 -63.44 15.45 140.29
C ILE A 39 -62.29 14.55 140.77
N GLU A 40 -62.60 13.34 141.24
CA GLU A 40 -61.59 12.36 141.66
C GLU A 40 -60.74 11.90 140.47
N GLN A 41 -61.32 11.71 139.28
CA GLN A 41 -60.56 11.37 138.08
C GLN A 41 -59.59 12.47 137.64
N ILE A 42 -60.00 13.75 137.67
CA ILE A 42 -59.15 14.87 137.25
C ILE A 42 -57.99 15.08 138.23
N VAL A 43 -58.27 15.04 139.53
CA VAL A 43 -57.25 15.26 140.56
C VAL A 43 -56.28 14.09 140.61
N TYR A 44 -56.77 12.85 140.49
CA TYR A 44 -55.92 11.67 140.43
C TYR A 44 -54.99 11.71 139.22
N ASP A 45 -55.45 12.16 138.05
CA ASP A 45 -54.62 12.20 136.84
C ASP A 45 -53.52 13.26 136.83
N VAL A 46 -53.69 14.34 137.59
CA VAL A 46 -52.68 15.40 137.68
C VAL A 46 -51.66 15.12 138.79
N LEU A 47 -52.02 14.34 139.82
CA LEU A 47 -51.22 14.14 141.05
C LEU A 47 -50.75 12.70 141.33
N LYS A 48 -51.01 11.73 140.44
CA LYS A 48 -50.67 10.30 140.67
C LYS A 48 -49.17 10.04 140.87
N ASP A 49 -48.30 10.77 140.17
CA ASP A 49 -46.84 10.67 140.24
C ASP A 49 -46.18 12.02 139.88
N GLY A 50 -45.04 12.34 140.49
CA GLY A 50 -44.35 13.63 140.32
C GLY A 50 -43.92 13.95 138.87
N GLU A 51 -43.84 12.96 137.99
CA GLU A 51 -43.50 13.17 136.57
C GLU A 51 -44.62 13.87 135.79
N HIS A 52 -45.90 13.57 136.08
CA HIS A 52 -47.04 14.14 135.33
C HIS A 52 -47.19 15.65 135.53
N PHE A 53 -46.95 16.15 136.75
CA PHE A 53 -47.01 17.58 137.03
C PHE A 53 -45.94 18.38 136.25
N SER A 54 -44.75 17.81 136.08
CA SER A 54 -43.67 18.45 135.30
C SER A 54 -44.04 18.58 133.82
N MET A 55 -44.72 17.57 133.25
CA MET A 55 -45.10 17.54 131.84
C MET A 55 -46.14 18.63 131.51
N TYR A 56 -47.16 18.80 132.34
CA TYR A 56 -48.17 19.85 132.12
C TYR A 56 -47.61 21.26 132.26
N THR A 57 -46.65 21.45 133.18
CA THR A 57 -45.98 22.75 133.36
C THR A 57 -45.12 23.09 132.15
N TYR A 58 -44.38 22.11 131.59
CA TYR A 58 -43.60 22.29 130.36
C TYR A 58 -44.48 22.57 129.14
N MET A 59 -45.58 21.85 128.99
CA MET A 59 -46.51 21.97 127.85
C MET A 59 -47.30 23.29 127.86
N GLY A 60 -47.61 23.86 129.03
CA GLY A 60 -48.24 25.18 129.13
C GLY A 60 -47.24 26.34 128.95
N GLY A 61 -46.09 26.26 129.64
CA GLY A 61 -45.11 27.35 129.68
C GLY A 61 -44.32 27.54 128.38
N GLY A 62 -43.86 26.43 127.77
CA GLY A 62 -43.01 26.51 126.57
C GLY A 62 -43.77 26.97 125.31
N THR A 63 -45.00 26.49 125.15
CA THR A 63 -45.78 26.68 123.92
C THR A 63 -46.28 28.12 123.75
N ALA A 64 -46.61 28.79 124.87
CA ALA A 64 -47.08 30.19 124.85
C ALA A 64 -45.99 31.18 124.41
N LEU A 65 -44.73 30.92 124.77
CA LEU A 65 -43.63 31.84 124.48
C LEU A 65 -43.22 31.82 123.01
N VAL A 66 -43.21 30.63 122.37
CA VAL A 66 -42.85 30.49 120.95
C VAL A 66 -43.91 31.11 120.02
N LEU A 67 -45.19 30.84 120.29
CA LEU A 67 -46.28 31.35 119.44
C LEU A 67 -46.43 32.88 119.53
N GLY A 68 -46.13 33.48 120.68
CA GLY A 68 -46.17 34.94 120.86
C GLY A 68 -45.13 35.70 120.02
N VAL A 69 -43.92 35.15 119.87
CA VAL A 69 -42.83 35.76 119.08
C VAL A 69 -43.11 35.66 117.58
N LEU A 70 -43.64 34.52 117.12
CA LEU A 70 -43.92 34.27 115.71
C LEU A 70 -45.05 35.18 115.17
N GLY A 71 -46.06 35.45 116.01
CA GLY A 71 -47.16 36.36 115.67
C GLY A 71 -46.71 37.82 115.44
N TYR A 72 -45.67 38.28 116.15
CA TYR A 72 -45.17 39.65 116.00
C TYR A 72 -44.50 39.88 114.64
N MET A 73 -43.76 38.90 114.10
CA MET A 73 -43.07 39.04 112.81
C MET A 73 -44.04 39.12 111.62
N ILE A 74 -45.12 38.33 111.63
CA ILE A 74 -46.10 38.31 110.53
C ILE A 74 -46.81 39.66 110.39
N GLY A 75 -47.11 40.33 111.51
CA GLY A 75 -47.80 41.62 111.49
C GLY A 75 -46.99 42.78 110.93
N LYS A 76 -45.66 42.71 110.90
CA LYS A 76 -44.82 43.80 110.38
C LYS A 76 -44.73 43.82 108.85
N ASN A 77 -44.71 42.65 108.19
CA ASN A 77 -44.61 42.59 106.71
C ASN A 77 -45.92 42.98 105.98
N GLY A 78 -47.08 42.86 106.64
CA GLY A 78 -48.37 43.18 106.02
C GLY A 78 -48.67 44.68 105.89
N ASP A 79 -47.86 45.55 106.51
CA ASP A 79 -48.13 46.99 106.55
C ASP A 79 -47.42 47.73 105.41
N ASP A 80 -46.23 47.30 105.01
CA ASP A 80 -45.48 47.85 103.85
C ASP A 80 -46.16 47.59 102.49
N LEU A 81 -46.98 46.55 102.39
CA LEU A 81 -47.62 46.14 101.13
C LEU A 81 -48.82 47.01 100.73
N HIS A 82 -49.46 47.67 101.69
CA HIS A 82 -50.69 48.42 101.42
C HIS A 82 -50.42 49.85 100.93
N GLU A 83 -49.28 50.43 101.32
CA GLU A 83 -48.93 51.80 100.95
C GLU A 83 -48.54 51.90 99.46
N ARG A 84 -47.95 50.84 98.88
CA ARG A 84 -47.63 50.76 97.43
C ARG A 84 -48.84 50.59 96.52
N ALA A 85 -49.98 50.12 97.03
CA ALA A 85 -51.18 49.88 96.21
C ALA A 85 -51.91 51.19 95.84
N VAL A 86 -51.87 52.20 96.72
CA VAL A 86 -52.60 53.47 96.53
C VAL A 86 -51.90 54.40 95.53
N GLU A 87 -50.58 54.26 95.34
CA GLU A 87 -49.81 55.02 94.34
C GLU A 87 -50.05 54.51 92.90
N LEU A 88 -50.48 53.24 92.74
CA LEU A 88 -50.71 52.61 91.44
C LEU A 88 -52.04 53.03 90.78
N ASP A 89 -53.09 53.27 91.57
CA ASP A 89 -54.42 53.63 91.05
C ASP A 89 -54.45 55.03 90.40
N LYS A 90 -53.62 55.95 90.88
CA LYS A 90 -53.48 57.28 90.26
C LYS A 90 -52.82 57.24 88.89
N LEU A 91 -51.94 56.26 88.65
CA LEU A 91 -51.27 56.05 87.36
C LEU A 91 -52.22 55.41 86.33
N HIS A 92 -53.16 54.58 86.77
CA HIS A 92 -54.12 53.91 85.88
C HIS A 92 -55.13 54.86 85.21
N GLN A 93 -55.45 55.99 85.83
CA GLN A 93 -56.43 56.93 85.29
C GLN A 93 -55.85 57.80 84.16
N GLU A 94 -54.55 58.14 84.19
CA GLU A 94 -53.86 58.81 83.06
C GLU A 94 -53.57 57.86 81.89
N VAL A 95 -53.40 56.56 82.13
CA VAL A 95 -53.19 55.55 81.07
C VAL A 95 -54.48 55.22 80.30
N GLY A 96 -55.66 55.41 80.91
CA GLY A 96 -56.95 55.17 80.27
C GLY A 96 -57.23 56.07 79.05
N GLU A 97 -56.96 57.37 79.17
CA GLU A 97 -57.17 58.33 78.07
C GLU A 97 -56.17 58.15 76.92
N GLN A 98 -54.93 57.73 77.20
CA GLN A 98 -53.97 57.40 76.13
C GLN A 98 -54.31 56.10 75.39
N LYS A 99 -54.92 55.12 76.05
CA LYS A 99 -55.28 53.83 75.45
C LYS A 99 -56.39 53.95 74.39
N GLU A 100 -57.38 54.80 74.62
CA GLU A 100 -58.50 54.99 73.68
C GLU A 100 -58.06 55.70 72.39
N ILE A 101 -57.12 56.65 72.49
CA ILE A 101 -56.47 57.30 71.34
C ILE A 101 -55.60 56.30 70.56
N PHE A 102 -54.96 55.34 71.24
CA PHE A 102 -54.12 54.31 70.62
C PHE A 102 -54.94 53.21 69.91
N GLU A 103 -56.06 52.75 70.49
CA GLU A 103 -56.91 51.72 69.87
C GLU A 103 -57.58 52.19 68.57
N ASN A 104 -57.97 53.46 68.48
CA ASN A 104 -58.54 54.01 67.26
C ASN A 104 -57.50 54.15 66.13
N ARG A 105 -56.25 54.51 66.46
CA ARG A 105 -55.12 54.49 65.52
C ARG A 105 -54.77 53.07 65.06
N TYR A 106 -54.85 52.07 65.94
CA TYR A 106 -54.56 50.67 65.61
C TYR A 106 -55.59 50.03 64.67
N LYS A 107 -56.89 50.33 64.83
CA LYS A 107 -57.95 49.83 63.92
C LYS A 107 -57.85 50.38 62.50
N VAL A 108 -57.42 51.62 62.33
CA VAL A 108 -57.19 52.21 61.00
C VAL A 108 -55.95 51.59 60.34
N LEU A 109 -54.90 51.30 61.12
CA LEU A 109 -53.68 50.65 60.63
C LEU A 109 -53.90 49.17 60.23
N ASP A 110 -54.66 48.39 61.02
CA ASP A 110 -55.00 46.98 60.71
C ASP A 110 -55.86 46.85 59.44
N ARG A 111 -56.78 47.80 59.21
CA ARG A 111 -57.59 47.83 57.98
C ARG A 111 -56.72 48.09 56.74
N ASN A 112 -55.77 49.02 56.81
CA ASN A 112 -54.86 49.31 55.70
C ASN A 112 -53.91 48.13 55.39
N ILE A 113 -53.43 47.41 56.42
CA ILE A 113 -52.57 46.22 56.24
C ILE A 113 -53.34 45.05 55.61
N LYS A 114 -54.59 44.77 56.04
CA LYS A 114 -55.41 43.71 55.44
C LYS A 114 -55.74 43.99 53.97
N ASN A 115 -56.04 45.25 53.67
CA ASN A 115 -56.29 45.72 52.32
C ASN A 115 -55.05 45.57 51.42
N PHE A 116 -53.87 45.96 51.92
CA PHE A 116 -52.60 45.74 51.24
C PHE A 116 -52.34 44.24 50.94
N HIS A 117 -52.56 43.36 51.92
CA HIS A 117 -52.38 41.92 51.74
C HIS A 117 -53.28 41.30 50.67
N GLN A 118 -54.54 41.77 50.54
CA GLN A 118 -55.44 41.28 49.49
C GLN A 118 -54.96 41.69 48.09
N ILE A 119 -54.49 42.93 47.91
CA ILE A 119 -53.98 43.41 46.62
C ILE A 119 -52.65 42.73 46.28
N SER A 120 -51.74 42.62 47.25
CA SER A 120 -50.47 41.90 47.09
C SER A 120 -50.68 40.43 46.71
N SER A 121 -51.66 39.74 47.29
CA SER A 121 -51.99 38.36 46.90
C SER A 121 -52.53 38.26 45.47
N LYS A 122 -53.34 39.22 45.01
CA LYS A 122 -53.82 39.26 43.61
C LYS A 122 -52.69 39.54 42.63
N ILE A 123 -51.82 40.51 42.93
CA ILE A 123 -50.59 40.79 42.17
C ILE A 123 -49.72 39.53 42.07
N GLN A 124 -49.58 38.80 43.18
CA GLN A 124 -48.82 37.55 43.21
C GLN A 124 -49.48 36.38 42.46
N LYS A 125 -50.75 36.43 42.08
CA LYS A 125 -51.37 35.36 41.27
C LYS A 125 -51.35 35.64 39.77
N SER A 126 -51.16 36.90 39.39
CA SER A 126 -51.17 37.28 37.98
C SER A 126 -49.90 36.81 37.26
N LEU A 127 -50.11 36.36 36.03
CA LEU A 127 -49.07 35.95 35.08
C LEU A 127 -48.87 36.99 33.97
N SER A 128 -49.57 38.12 34.04
CA SER A 128 -49.49 39.22 33.08
C SER A 128 -48.98 40.48 33.77
N LEU A 129 -47.98 41.14 33.19
CA LEU A 129 -47.45 42.39 33.71
C LEU A 129 -48.50 43.50 33.72
N ASP A 130 -49.35 43.56 32.70
CA ASP A 130 -50.39 44.58 32.57
C ASP A 130 -51.43 44.47 33.70
N GLU A 131 -51.82 43.24 34.04
CA GLU A 131 -52.78 42.98 35.12
C GLU A 131 -52.17 43.31 36.49
N VAL A 132 -50.87 43.01 36.70
CA VAL A 132 -50.14 43.40 37.91
C VAL A 132 -50.11 44.92 38.10
N LEU A 133 -49.78 45.67 37.05
CA LEU A 133 -49.68 47.13 37.11
C LEU A 133 -51.04 47.79 37.35
N LEU A 134 -52.11 47.27 36.74
CA LEU A 134 -53.47 47.77 36.92
C LEU A 134 -53.97 47.55 38.36
N LEU A 135 -53.76 46.34 38.91
CA LEU A 135 -54.11 46.01 40.30
C LEU A 135 -53.36 46.88 41.31
N CYS A 136 -52.12 47.27 41.03
CA CYS A 136 -51.37 48.21 41.86
C CYS A 136 -51.99 49.61 41.83
N ALA A 137 -52.36 50.10 40.65
CA ALA A 137 -52.95 51.43 40.49
C ALA A 137 -54.29 51.56 41.21
N GLU A 138 -55.19 50.60 40.99
CA GLU A 138 -56.51 50.54 41.66
C GLU A 138 -56.34 50.37 43.18
N GLY A 139 -55.39 49.54 43.61
CA GLY A 139 -55.09 49.33 45.02
C GLY A 139 -54.62 50.59 45.75
N LEU A 140 -53.79 51.41 45.10
CA LEU A 140 -53.33 52.68 45.64
C LEU A 140 -54.46 53.73 45.65
N HIS A 141 -55.32 53.78 44.63
CA HIS A 141 -56.40 54.76 44.53
C HIS A 141 -57.62 54.41 45.39
N ASP A 142 -58.25 53.28 45.11
CA ASP A 142 -59.57 52.92 45.69
C ASP A 142 -59.46 52.39 47.11
N VAL A 143 -58.35 51.73 47.43
CA VAL A 143 -58.23 50.96 48.67
C VAL A 143 -57.38 51.68 49.72
N LEU A 144 -56.28 52.30 49.31
CA LEU A 144 -55.44 53.13 50.19
C LEU A 144 -55.85 54.60 50.20
N GLY A 145 -56.74 55.01 49.29
CA GLY A 145 -57.40 56.30 49.30
C GLY A 145 -56.53 57.45 48.79
N TYR A 146 -55.49 57.18 47.99
CA TYR A 146 -54.73 58.22 47.31
C TYR A 146 -55.55 58.78 46.15
N GLU A 147 -55.64 60.11 46.04
CA GLU A 147 -56.59 60.71 45.09
C GLU A 147 -56.16 60.54 43.64
N ARG A 148 -54.86 60.59 43.35
CA ARG A 148 -54.34 60.41 42.00
C ARG A 148 -53.18 59.45 42.01
N VAL A 149 -53.24 58.45 41.15
CA VAL A 149 -52.19 57.44 40.99
C VAL A 149 -51.83 57.35 39.52
N ASN A 150 -50.59 57.70 39.21
CA ASN A 150 -50.01 57.66 37.88
C ASN A 150 -48.93 56.59 37.85
N ILE A 151 -48.97 55.71 36.86
CA ILE A 151 -47.89 54.75 36.60
C ILE A 151 -47.34 55.03 35.22
N LEU A 152 -46.03 55.27 35.17
CA LEU A 152 -45.28 55.52 33.95
C LEU A 152 -44.35 54.34 33.72
N MET A 153 -44.41 53.73 32.53
CA MET A 153 -43.53 52.61 32.16
C MET A 153 -42.57 53.05 31.07
N ALA A 154 -41.32 52.60 31.14
CA ALA A 154 -40.33 52.85 30.11
C ALA A 154 -40.55 51.90 28.94
N ASP A 155 -40.71 52.47 27.76
CA ASP A 155 -40.74 51.73 26.50
C ASP A 155 -39.30 51.38 26.03
N GLU A 156 -39.15 50.51 25.04
CA GLU A 156 -37.86 50.07 24.48
C GLU A 156 -36.97 51.24 24.02
N ASN A 157 -37.59 52.37 23.66
CA ASN A 157 -36.93 53.61 23.24
C ASN A 157 -36.50 54.54 24.40
N LYS A 158 -36.54 54.07 25.66
CA LYS A 158 -36.25 54.87 26.88
C LYS A 158 -37.10 56.15 26.98
N GLN A 159 -38.37 56.01 26.66
CA GLN A 159 -39.37 57.06 26.87
C GLN A 159 -40.38 56.57 27.90
N LEU A 160 -40.74 57.42 28.85
CA LEU A 160 -41.79 57.13 29.82
C LEU A 160 -43.15 57.42 29.17
N ARG A 161 -44.01 56.39 29.18
CA ARG A 161 -45.40 56.48 28.74
C ARG A 161 -46.29 56.22 29.93
N PHE A 162 -47.44 56.88 29.99
CA PHE A 162 -48.44 56.55 31.00
C PHE A 162 -48.99 55.16 30.72
N PHE A 163 -48.76 54.23 31.65
CA PHE A 163 -49.48 52.97 31.68
C PHE A 163 -50.90 53.20 32.22
N THR A 164 -51.02 54.00 33.28
CA THR A 164 -52.33 54.41 33.82
C THR A 164 -52.25 55.73 34.59
N ALA A 165 -53.38 56.44 34.69
CA ALA A 165 -53.56 57.71 35.38
C ALA A 165 -54.94 57.76 36.06
N ILE A 166 -55.04 57.15 37.23
CA ILE A 166 -56.30 57.02 37.99
C ILE A 166 -56.52 58.29 38.85
N GLY A 167 -57.76 58.79 38.94
CA GLY A 167 -58.13 59.96 39.77
C GLY A 167 -58.10 61.33 39.08
N THR A 168 -57.90 61.37 37.76
CA THR A 168 -57.97 62.60 36.95
C THR A 168 -59.06 62.46 35.88
N GLU A 169 -60.24 63.04 36.12
CA GLU A 169 -61.35 63.02 35.16
C GLU A 169 -61.01 63.80 33.87
N GLY A 170 -61.25 63.18 32.70
CA GLY A 170 -61.10 63.81 31.38
C GLY A 170 -59.70 63.80 30.77
N PHE A 171 -58.76 62.98 31.28
CA PHE A 171 -57.41 62.81 30.71
C PHE A 171 -57.27 61.47 29.99
N ASP A 172 -56.82 61.48 28.74
CA ASP A 172 -56.45 60.26 28.00
C ASP A 172 -54.92 60.04 28.11
N PRO A 173 -54.47 58.97 28.79
CA PRO A 173 -53.04 58.70 28.97
C PRO A 173 -52.31 58.23 27.70
N ALA A 174 -53.01 57.82 26.64
CA ALA A 174 -52.41 57.08 25.52
C ALA A 174 -51.44 57.91 24.64
N ASP A 175 -51.60 59.24 24.57
CA ASP A 175 -50.85 60.11 23.65
C ASP A 175 -49.69 60.90 24.30
N VAL A 176 -49.43 60.71 25.59
CA VAL A 176 -48.39 61.45 26.31
C VAL A 176 -47.11 60.64 26.41
N VAL A 177 -46.08 61.11 25.71
CA VAL A 177 -44.74 60.52 25.71
C VAL A 177 -43.75 61.49 26.32
N MET A 178 -43.00 61.02 27.31
CA MET A 178 -42.04 61.82 28.06
C MET A 178 -40.63 61.27 27.86
N PRO A 179 -39.69 62.04 27.27
CA PRO A 179 -38.30 61.61 27.17
C PRO A 179 -37.68 61.56 28.57
N ILE A 180 -36.86 60.54 28.84
CA ILE A 180 -36.20 60.36 30.13
C ILE A 180 -34.94 61.26 30.18
N ASP A 181 -35.17 62.56 30.35
CA ASP A 181 -34.13 63.57 30.48
C ASP A 181 -34.49 64.63 31.54
N ALA A 182 -33.70 65.71 31.63
CA ALA A 182 -33.94 66.78 32.60
C ALA A 182 -35.23 67.59 32.34
N SER A 183 -35.87 67.48 31.17
CA SER A 183 -37.08 68.24 30.82
C SER A 183 -38.32 67.80 31.61
N ILE A 184 -38.34 66.54 32.07
CA ILE A 184 -39.42 65.97 32.87
C ILE A 184 -39.16 66.11 34.39
N GLY A 185 -38.20 66.97 34.75
CA GLY A 185 -37.92 67.39 36.12
C GLY A 185 -37.67 66.22 37.08
N VAL A 186 -38.35 66.27 38.22
CA VAL A 186 -38.19 65.27 39.30
C VAL A 186 -38.63 63.84 38.90
N ILE A 187 -39.50 63.68 37.89
CA ILE A 187 -39.88 62.34 37.37
C ILE A 187 -38.68 61.68 36.68
N GLY A 188 -37.94 62.44 35.88
CA GLY A 188 -36.72 61.97 35.22
C GLY A 188 -35.62 61.66 36.23
N LYS A 189 -35.45 62.51 37.25
CA LYS A 189 -34.51 62.23 38.36
C LYS A 189 -34.88 60.98 39.14
N CYS A 190 -36.16 60.77 39.44
CA CYS A 190 -36.66 59.56 40.11
C CYS A 190 -36.30 58.29 39.34
N PHE A 191 -36.51 58.30 38.02
CA PHE A 191 -36.21 57.15 37.16
C PHE A 191 -34.70 56.89 37.03
N LEU A 192 -33.91 57.93 36.74
CA LEU A 192 -32.48 57.81 36.47
C LEU A 192 -31.64 57.53 37.73
N GLU A 193 -32.01 58.15 38.86
CA GLU A 193 -31.28 58.00 40.12
C GLU A 193 -31.73 56.80 40.95
N HIS A 194 -32.83 56.13 40.58
CA HIS A 194 -33.43 55.02 41.33
C HIS A 194 -33.79 55.41 42.78
N LYS A 195 -34.13 56.69 42.99
CA LYS A 195 -34.45 57.25 44.31
C LYS A 195 -35.90 57.68 44.38
N VAL A 196 -36.51 57.45 45.53
CA VAL A 196 -37.86 57.94 45.84
C VAL A 196 -37.78 59.43 46.20
N TYR A 197 -38.74 60.20 45.71
CA TYR A 197 -38.85 61.63 45.96
C TYR A 197 -40.19 61.94 46.63
N LEU A 198 -40.15 62.47 47.85
CA LEU A 198 -41.29 63.08 48.55
C LEU A 198 -41.18 64.61 48.39
N ILE A 199 -42.17 65.21 47.73
CA ILE A 199 -42.23 66.66 47.51
C ILE A 199 -43.39 67.22 48.33
N ASP A 200 -43.10 68.08 49.31
CA ASP A 200 -44.11 68.72 50.17
C ASP A 200 -44.68 69.99 49.53
N ASP A 201 -43.82 70.79 48.89
CA ASP A 201 -44.20 72.00 48.15
C ASP A 201 -43.20 72.26 47.02
N MET A 202 -43.64 71.96 45.80
CA MET A 202 -42.88 72.11 44.56
C MET A 202 -42.29 73.52 44.37
N SER A 203 -42.93 74.55 44.92
CA SER A 203 -42.51 75.96 44.77
C SER A 203 -41.17 76.27 45.44
N ARG A 204 -40.72 75.43 46.38
CA ARG A 204 -39.48 75.61 47.15
C ARG A 204 -38.27 74.89 46.54
N TYR A 205 -38.50 74.09 45.51
CA TYR A 205 -37.47 73.32 44.83
C TYR A 205 -36.90 74.08 43.63
N PRO A 206 -35.61 73.90 43.30
CA PRO A 206 -34.97 74.57 42.17
C PRO A 206 -35.59 74.18 40.82
N GLU A 207 -35.40 75.03 39.79
CA GLU A 207 -36.07 74.89 38.47
C GLU A 207 -35.80 73.55 37.77
N ASP A 208 -34.71 72.85 38.10
CA ASP A 208 -34.34 71.54 37.55
C ASP A 208 -35.21 70.39 38.09
N TYR A 209 -36.02 70.63 39.12
CA TYR A 209 -37.06 69.69 39.57
C TYR A 209 -38.38 69.90 38.82
N HIS A 210 -38.58 71.09 38.25
CA HIS A 210 -39.85 71.48 37.64
C HIS A 210 -40.01 70.87 36.25
N LEU A 211 -41.23 70.41 35.95
CA LEU A 211 -41.59 69.97 34.61
C LEU A 211 -41.50 71.17 33.66
N GLN A 212 -40.82 70.98 32.52
CA GLN A 212 -40.68 72.01 31.48
C GLN A 212 -41.85 71.92 30.47
N PRO A 213 -42.19 73.02 29.75
CA PRO A 213 -43.19 72.96 28.68
C PRO A 213 -42.79 71.95 27.59
N PRO A 214 -43.71 71.12 27.04
CA PRO A 214 -45.17 71.14 27.20
C PRO A 214 -45.71 70.35 28.40
N HIS A 215 -44.86 69.61 29.14
CA HIS A 215 -45.29 68.70 30.20
C HIS A 215 -45.69 69.40 31.51
N ASN A 216 -45.29 70.66 31.68
CA ASN A 216 -45.60 71.48 32.86
C ASN A 216 -47.09 71.71 33.14
N ASN A 217 -47.95 71.56 32.13
CA ASN A 217 -49.38 71.83 32.23
C ASN A 217 -50.25 70.56 32.21
N LEU A 218 -49.63 69.37 32.31
CA LEU A 218 -50.34 68.10 32.33
C LEU A 218 -51.18 67.97 33.61
N ALA A 219 -52.50 67.82 33.42
CA ALA A 219 -53.46 67.70 34.52
C ALA A 219 -53.13 66.64 35.58
N PRO A 220 -52.66 65.42 35.23
CA PRO A 220 -52.31 64.39 36.23
C PRO A 220 -51.00 64.65 36.97
N LEU A 221 -50.11 65.50 36.46
CA LEU A 221 -48.81 65.81 37.08
C LEU A 221 -48.76 67.20 37.74
N ARG A 222 -49.86 67.96 37.67
CA ARG A 222 -49.97 69.30 38.25
C ARG A 222 -50.43 69.25 39.70
N SER A 223 -49.53 68.86 40.59
CA SER A 223 -49.70 68.94 42.05
C SER A 223 -48.55 69.70 42.71
N LYS A 224 -48.83 70.37 43.84
CA LYS A 224 -47.79 71.02 44.66
C LYS A 224 -47.09 70.03 45.59
N SER A 225 -47.76 68.95 45.96
CA SER A 225 -47.20 67.89 46.80
C SER A 225 -47.52 66.52 46.20
N PHE A 226 -46.50 65.66 46.08
CA PHE A 226 -46.61 64.33 45.49
C PHE A 226 -45.43 63.44 45.89
N ILE A 227 -45.60 62.13 45.74
CA ILE A 227 -44.53 61.13 45.88
C ILE A 227 -44.24 60.54 44.50
N LEU A 228 -42.95 60.39 44.17
CA LEU A 228 -42.48 59.63 43.02
C LEU A 228 -41.61 58.48 43.48
N CYS A 229 -41.94 57.26 43.06
CA CYS A 229 -41.21 56.04 43.40
C CYS A 229 -40.85 55.26 42.14
N PRO A 230 -39.58 54.88 41.92
CA PRO A 230 -39.20 54.09 40.76
C PRO A 230 -39.59 52.61 40.95
N ILE A 231 -39.89 51.93 39.84
CA ILE A 231 -40.06 50.47 39.78
C ILE A 231 -38.75 49.90 39.29
N VAL A 232 -38.01 49.18 40.14
CA VAL A 232 -36.66 48.71 39.83
C VAL A 232 -36.61 47.19 39.74
N VAL A 233 -36.21 46.66 38.59
CA VAL A 233 -35.97 45.22 38.37
C VAL A 233 -34.50 45.01 38.07
N LYS A 234 -33.81 44.17 38.86
CA LYS A 234 -32.37 43.86 38.69
C LYS A 234 -31.49 45.12 38.52
N ASN A 235 -31.67 46.11 39.40
CA ASN A 235 -30.92 47.38 39.38
C ASN A 235 -31.16 48.31 38.17
N ALA A 236 -32.25 48.10 37.41
CA ALA A 236 -32.69 49.02 36.37
C ALA A 236 -34.12 49.48 36.64
N SER A 237 -34.34 50.79 36.63
CA SER A 237 -35.70 51.36 36.63
C SER A 237 -36.42 50.96 35.34
N ILE A 238 -37.60 50.36 35.47
CA ILE A 238 -38.50 50.00 34.37
C ILE A 238 -39.75 50.89 34.32
N GLY A 239 -40.00 51.67 35.37
CA GLY A 239 -41.10 52.62 35.45
C GLY A 239 -41.03 53.54 36.67
N VAL A 240 -42.01 54.43 36.82
CA VAL A 240 -42.18 55.35 37.96
C VAL A 240 -43.65 55.39 38.38
N PHE A 241 -43.90 55.19 39.67
CA PHE A 241 -45.15 55.51 40.35
C PHE A 241 -45.16 56.98 40.76
N GLY A 242 -46.25 57.69 40.49
CA GLY A 242 -46.48 59.06 40.94
C GLY A 242 -47.83 59.18 41.62
N ILE A 243 -47.85 59.68 42.86
CA ILE A 243 -49.07 59.75 43.67
C ILE A 243 -49.23 61.13 44.28
N ASP A 244 -50.46 61.67 44.26
CA ASP A 244 -50.78 62.96 44.88
C ASP A 244 -52.18 63.00 45.53
N ASN A 245 -52.37 63.97 46.45
CA ASN A 245 -53.61 64.26 47.16
C ASN A 245 -54.06 65.72 46.93
N LYS A 246 -54.34 66.07 45.67
CA LYS A 246 -54.58 67.45 45.23
C LYS A 246 -55.81 68.15 45.84
N ASN A 247 -56.91 67.44 46.04
CA ASN A 247 -58.21 68.00 46.41
C ASN A 247 -58.42 68.07 47.93
N SER A 248 -57.96 67.08 48.69
CA SER A 248 -58.08 67.04 50.15
C SER A 248 -56.98 67.81 50.90
N HIS A 249 -55.88 68.17 50.22
CA HIS A 249 -54.70 68.80 50.83
C HIS A 249 -54.12 68.01 52.03
N ARG A 250 -54.35 66.70 52.11
CA ARG A 250 -53.71 65.82 53.09
C ARG A 250 -52.20 65.78 52.80
N ALA A 251 -51.38 66.20 53.76
CA ALA A 251 -49.93 66.09 53.67
C ALA A 251 -49.51 64.63 53.50
N LEU A 252 -48.61 64.38 52.54
CA LEU A 252 -47.97 63.10 52.31
C LEU A 252 -46.78 62.97 53.26
N ASN A 253 -46.66 61.84 53.94
CA ASN A 253 -45.61 61.62 54.95
C ASN A 253 -44.71 60.43 54.56
N ASP A 254 -43.61 60.22 55.28
CA ASP A 254 -42.69 59.09 55.05
C ASP A 254 -43.38 57.70 55.07
N SER A 255 -44.46 57.53 55.83
CA SER A 255 -45.25 56.28 55.82
C SER A 255 -45.95 56.00 54.49
N ASP A 256 -46.29 57.06 53.72
CA ASP A 256 -46.87 56.92 52.39
C ASP A 256 -45.79 56.52 51.38
N VAL A 257 -44.55 57.01 51.55
CA VAL A 257 -43.37 56.58 50.78
C VAL A 257 -43.13 55.08 50.92
N ASP A 258 -43.09 54.56 52.15
CA ASP A 258 -42.87 53.12 52.41
C ASP A 258 -43.95 52.24 51.75
N THR A 259 -45.20 52.72 51.75
CA THR A 259 -46.33 51.99 51.14
C THR A 259 -46.16 51.89 49.62
N ILE A 260 -45.76 52.98 48.96
CA ILE A 260 -45.58 53.01 47.51
C ILE A 260 -44.35 52.17 47.10
N MET A 261 -43.25 52.26 47.86
CA MET A 261 -42.08 51.41 47.65
C MET A 261 -42.46 49.92 47.69
N LEU A 262 -43.30 49.52 48.63
CA LEU A 262 -43.74 48.14 48.75
C LEU A 262 -44.53 47.66 47.52
N PHE A 263 -45.38 48.50 46.92
CA PHE A 263 -46.05 48.19 45.65
C PHE A 263 -45.08 48.12 44.47
N ALA A 264 -44.13 49.05 44.38
CA ALA A 264 -43.09 49.03 43.36
C ALA A 264 -42.25 47.73 43.41
N ASP A 265 -41.91 47.25 44.61
CA ASP A 265 -41.22 45.97 44.81
C ASP A 265 -42.08 44.76 44.43
N GLN A 266 -43.40 44.78 44.70
CA GLN A 266 -44.30 43.70 44.27
C GLN A 266 -44.37 43.60 42.74
N VAL A 267 -44.43 44.72 42.03
CA VAL A 267 -44.36 44.75 40.55
C VAL A 267 -43.03 44.15 40.08
N ALA A 268 -41.91 44.56 40.70
CA ALA A 268 -40.58 44.07 40.32
C ALA A 268 -40.40 42.55 40.51
N SER A 269 -40.96 42.01 41.60
CA SER A 269 -40.96 40.57 41.89
C SER A 269 -41.78 39.78 40.86
N ALA A 270 -42.96 40.28 40.49
CA ALA A 270 -43.82 39.65 39.49
C ALA A 270 -43.14 39.58 38.10
N VAL A 271 -42.47 40.65 37.67
CA VAL A 271 -41.69 40.68 36.41
C VAL A 271 -40.60 39.60 36.41
N THR A 272 -39.89 39.43 37.52
CA THR A 272 -38.81 38.45 37.62
C THR A 272 -39.34 37.01 37.51
N ARG A 273 -40.50 36.73 38.12
CA ARG A 273 -41.14 35.41 38.06
C ARG A 273 -41.65 35.07 36.67
N ILE A 274 -42.33 36.00 35.99
CA ILE A 274 -42.87 35.78 34.63
C ILE A 274 -41.74 35.41 33.66
N ASN A 275 -40.60 36.09 33.75
CA ASN A 275 -39.42 35.79 32.91
C ASN A 275 -38.79 34.40 33.19
N LEU A 276 -38.81 33.94 34.44
CA LEU A 276 -38.26 32.62 34.81
C LEU A 276 -39.08 31.47 34.20
N LEU A 277 -40.42 31.58 34.24
CA LEU A 277 -41.32 30.54 33.74
C LEU A 277 -41.19 30.34 32.22
N ASN A 278 -41.06 31.42 31.45
CA ASN A 278 -40.88 31.33 29.99
C ASN A 278 -39.56 30.64 29.59
N SER A 279 -38.52 30.76 30.42
CA SER A 279 -37.20 30.18 30.13
C SER A 279 -37.18 28.65 30.32
N ILE A 280 -37.98 28.13 31.26
CA ILE A 280 -38.08 26.68 31.54
C ILE A 280 -38.76 25.95 30.37
N ASP A 281 -39.82 26.52 29.80
CA ASP A 281 -40.55 25.92 28.67
C ASP A 281 -39.64 25.76 27.43
N THR A 282 -38.80 26.77 27.15
CA THR A 282 -37.85 26.73 26.02
C THR A 282 -36.81 25.62 26.20
N LEU A 283 -36.19 25.55 27.38
CA LEU A 283 -35.14 24.56 27.68
C LEU A 283 -35.65 23.11 27.59
N THR A 284 -36.88 22.87 28.04
CA THR A 284 -37.50 21.54 28.03
C THR A 284 -37.67 21.02 26.60
N SER A 285 -38.11 21.87 25.68
CA SER A 285 -38.33 21.49 24.27
C SER A 285 -37.02 21.18 23.54
N GLU A 286 -35.96 21.96 23.77
CA GLU A 286 -34.64 21.72 23.16
C GLU A 286 -34.00 20.42 23.64
N MET A 287 -34.17 20.09 24.93
CA MET A 287 -33.62 18.88 25.51
C MET A 287 -34.28 17.61 24.94
N GLU A 288 -35.60 17.61 24.75
CA GLU A 288 -36.32 16.48 24.15
C GLU A 288 -35.89 16.24 22.69
N SER A 289 -35.74 17.32 21.91
CA SER A 289 -35.26 17.25 20.52
C SER A 289 -33.85 16.65 20.43
N SER A 290 -32.94 17.08 21.31
CA SER A 290 -31.56 16.61 21.37
C SER A 290 -31.44 15.11 21.68
N PHE A 291 -32.22 14.62 22.66
CA PHE A 291 -32.24 13.18 22.97
C PHE A 291 -32.79 12.33 21.82
N LYS A 292 -33.83 12.82 21.12
CA LYS A 292 -34.41 12.11 19.97
C LYS A 292 -33.39 12.00 18.82
N PHE A 293 -32.63 13.06 18.56
CA PHE A 293 -31.57 13.04 17.55
C PHE A 293 -30.44 12.05 17.91
N LEU A 294 -29.96 12.08 19.15
CA LEU A 294 -28.88 11.20 19.59
C LEU A 294 -29.29 9.71 19.55
N LEU A 295 -30.49 9.37 19.98
CA LEU A 295 -30.97 7.98 19.91
C LEU A 295 -31.15 7.50 18.46
N ALA A 296 -31.57 8.36 17.54
CA ALA A 296 -31.61 8.02 16.11
C ALA A 296 -30.20 7.74 15.53
N SER A 297 -29.15 8.36 16.08
CA SER A 297 -27.76 8.12 15.68
C SER A 297 -27.21 6.76 16.15
N ARG A 298 -27.87 6.07 17.10
CA ARG A 298 -27.47 4.73 17.59
C ARG A 298 -27.36 3.70 16.47
N ASP A 299 -28.39 3.58 15.66
CA ASP A 299 -28.43 2.61 14.56
C ASP A 299 -27.37 2.90 13.52
N GLN A 300 -27.10 4.18 13.24
CA GLN A 300 -26.06 4.60 12.31
C GLN A 300 -24.67 4.27 12.85
N ASN A 301 -24.39 4.54 14.13
CA ASN A 301 -23.09 4.22 14.73
C ASN A 301 -22.85 2.71 14.82
N SER A 302 -23.88 1.93 15.17
CA SER A 302 -23.81 0.46 15.17
C SER A 302 -23.51 -0.09 13.77
N ARG A 303 -24.17 0.42 12.73
CA ARG A 303 -23.87 0.07 11.33
C ARG A 303 -22.45 0.46 10.92
N ASN A 304 -21.96 1.63 11.32
CA ASN A 304 -20.60 2.06 11.03
C ASN A 304 -19.55 1.13 11.67
N VAL A 305 -19.76 0.72 12.92
CA VAL A 305 -18.90 -0.25 13.61
C VAL A 305 -18.92 -1.61 12.91
N GLY A 306 -20.11 -2.08 12.47
CA GLY A 306 -20.24 -3.30 11.67
C GLY A 306 -19.46 -3.22 10.34
N ASN A 307 -19.65 -2.13 9.58
CA ASN A 307 -18.93 -1.90 8.33
C ASN A 307 -17.41 -1.82 8.54
N LEU A 308 -16.95 -1.23 9.65
CA LEU A 308 -15.52 -1.21 9.99
C LEU A 308 -14.99 -2.61 10.28
N ARG A 309 -15.75 -3.44 11.00
CA ARG A 309 -15.36 -4.83 11.26
C ARG A 309 -15.26 -5.63 9.96
N ASP A 310 -16.29 -5.57 9.12
CA ASP A 310 -16.31 -6.29 7.85
C ASP A 310 -15.19 -5.80 6.91
N GLY A 311 -14.88 -4.49 6.93
CA GLY A 311 -13.75 -3.92 6.20
C GLY A 311 -12.40 -4.44 6.69
N VAL A 312 -12.20 -4.58 8.01
CA VAL A 312 -10.97 -5.13 8.58
C VAL A 312 -10.82 -6.61 8.26
N ASP A 313 -11.90 -7.39 8.33
CA ASP A 313 -11.89 -8.81 7.96
C ASP A 313 -11.58 -8.97 6.46
N SER A 314 -12.15 -8.14 5.60
CA SER A 314 -11.84 -8.12 4.16
C SER A 314 -10.37 -7.76 3.88
N VAL A 315 -9.78 -6.82 4.63
CA VAL A 315 -8.35 -6.51 4.53
C VAL A 315 -7.51 -7.70 4.98
N ALA A 316 -7.88 -8.38 6.08
CA ALA A 316 -7.17 -9.57 6.55
C ALA A 316 -7.19 -10.70 5.50
N ASP A 317 -8.34 -10.99 4.90
CA ASP A 317 -8.45 -11.96 3.82
C ASP A 317 -7.61 -11.57 2.60
N GLY A 318 -7.67 -10.29 2.19
CA GLY A 318 -6.85 -9.76 1.10
C GLY A 318 -5.35 -9.91 1.35
N THR A 319 -4.88 -9.60 2.56
CA THR A 319 -3.47 -9.77 2.94
C THR A 319 -3.03 -11.24 2.95
N SER A 320 -3.91 -12.17 3.36
CA SER A 320 -3.64 -13.61 3.30
C SER A 320 -3.44 -14.09 1.86
N ILE A 321 -4.30 -13.63 0.94
CA ILE A 321 -4.18 -13.94 -0.49
C ILE A 321 -2.86 -13.37 -1.06
N ILE A 322 -2.50 -12.14 -0.70
CA ILE A 322 -1.23 -11.52 -1.14
C ILE A 322 -0.03 -12.32 -0.61
N ALA A 323 -0.06 -12.80 0.64
CA ALA A 323 1.02 -13.61 1.20
C ALA A 323 1.20 -14.92 0.41
N SER A 324 0.13 -15.68 0.15
CA SER A 324 0.19 -16.90 -0.66
C SER A 324 0.63 -16.63 -2.09
N ALA A 325 0.17 -15.55 -2.71
CA ALA A 325 0.62 -15.15 -4.05
C ALA A 325 2.12 -14.82 -4.07
N SER A 326 2.64 -14.19 -3.00
CA SER A 326 4.06 -13.86 -2.87
C SER A 326 4.94 -15.12 -2.77
N GLU A 327 4.48 -16.15 -2.06
CA GLU A 327 5.15 -17.46 -2.02
C GLU A 327 5.22 -18.12 -3.41
N GLY A 328 4.11 -18.08 -4.16
CA GLY A 328 4.07 -18.55 -5.54
C GLY A 328 5.05 -17.81 -6.46
N VAL A 329 5.10 -16.48 -6.33
CA VAL A 329 6.06 -15.63 -7.08
C VAL A 329 7.51 -15.98 -6.71
N MET A 330 7.82 -16.22 -5.44
CA MET A 330 9.16 -16.65 -5.01
C MET A 330 9.59 -17.97 -5.65
N ALA A 331 8.70 -18.96 -5.70
CA ALA A 331 8.99 -20.23 -6.38
C ALA A 331 9.27 -20.02 -7.88
N SER A 332 8.48 -19.18 -8.56
CA SER A 332 8.72 -18.83 -9.96
C SER A 332 10.03 -18.07 -10.19
N ILE A 333 10.45 -17.21 -9.25
CA ILE A 333 11.74 -16.51 -9.29
C ILE A 333 12.90 -17.51 -9.24
N ASP A 334 12.86 -18.49 -8.32
CA ASP A 334 13.92 -19.49 -8.19
C ASP A 334 14.01 -20.40 -9.43
N GLU A 335 12.87 -20.80 -10.00
CA GLU A 335 12.80 -21.55 -11.25
C GLU A 335 13.36 -20.73 -12.42
N THR A 336 12.94 -19.48 -12.57
CA THR A 336 13.42 -18.59 -13.64
C THR A 336 14.92 -18.30 -13.48
N SER A 337 15.41 -18.12 -12.26
CA SER A 337 16.84 -17.93 -11.97
C SER A 337 17.68 -19.12 -12.42
N SER A 338 17.20 -20.33 -12.13
CA SER A 338 17.84 -21.58 -12.55
C SER A 338 17.88 -21.68 -14.08
N ALA A 339 16.77 -21.39 -14.77
CA ALA A 339 16.71 -21.39 -16.23
C ALA A 339 17.65 -20.35 -16.86
N VAL A 340 17.77 -19.15 -16.26
CA VAL A 340 18.70 -18.10 -16.72
C VAL A 340 20.17 -18.53 -16.57
N ASN A 341 20.50 -19.26 -15.49
CA ASN A 341 21.83 -19.81 -15.31
C ASN A 341 22.14 -20.88 -16.38
N GLU A 342 21.20 -21.79 -16.65
CA GLU A 342 21.35 -22.79 -17.71
C GLU A 342 21.54 -22.14 -19.09
N ILE A 343 20.75 -21.10 -19.40
CA ILE A 343 20.90 -20.32 -20.63
C ILE A 343 22.29 -19.69 -20.71
N SER A 344 22.82 -19.16 -19.61
CA SER A 344 24.15 -18.56 -19.56
C SER A 344 25.25 -19.58 -19.91
N VAL A 345 25.18 -20.78 -19.32
CA VAL A 345 26.10 -21.89 -19.62
C VAL A 345 25.98 -22.33 -21.08
N ALA A 346 24.76 -22.41 -21.62
CA ALA A 346 24.53 -22.76 -23.01
C ALA A 346 25.14 -21.73 -23.98
N ILE A 347 25.02 -20.43 -23.68
CA ILE A 347 25.61 -19.34 -24.47
C ILE A 347 27.14 -19.44 -24.48
N GLU A 348 27.76 -19.69 -23.33
CA GLU A 348 29.22 -19.90 -23.24
C GLU A 348 29.69 -21.12 -24.06
N GLN A 349 28.90 -22.21 -24.04
CA GLN A 349 29.20 -23.39 -24.84
C GLN A 349 29.07 -23.09 -26.35
N VAL A 350 28.04 -22.37 -26.76
CA VAL A 350 27.88 -21.92 -28.15
C VAL A 350 29.07 -21.07 -28.58
N THR A 351 29.50 -20.12 -27.75
CA THR A 351 30.66 -19.26 -28.04
C THR A 351 31.93 -20.08 -28.25
N ARG A 352 32.22 -21.05 -27.36
CA ARG A 352 33.38 -21.96 -27.53
C ARG A 352 33.30 -22.79 -28.80
N ASN A 353 32.10 -23.27 -29.16
CA ASN A 353 31.90 -24.03 -30.39
C ASN A 353 32.12 -23.16 -31.64
N LEU A 354 31.75 -21.87 -31.58
CA LEU A 354 31.98 -20.93 -32.68
C LEU A 354 33.47 -20.63 -32.87
N ASP A 355 34.24 -20.44 -31.79
CA ASP A 355 35.69 -20.29 -31.87
C ASP A 355 36.35 -21.51 -32.52
N HIS A 356 35.91 -22.72 -32.13
CA HIS A 356 36.40 -23.95 -32.74
C HIS A 356 36.02 -24.04 -34.22
N LEU A 357 34.77 -23.72 -34.57
CA LEU A 357 34.29 -23.69 -35.95
C LEU A 357 35.09 -22.70 -36.80
N ALA A 358 35.38 -21.50 -36.29
CA ALA A 358 36.20 -20.51 -36.98
C ALA A 358 37.61 -21.05 -37.29
N GLY A 359 38.22 -21.78 -36.34
CA GLY A 359 39.49 -22.47 -36.56
C GLY A 359 39.40 -23.54 -37.66
N VAL A 360 38.35 -24.37 -37.64
CA VAL A 360 38.13 -25.41 -38.67
C VAL A 360 37.92 -24.81 -40.05
N VAL A 361 37.17 -23.70 -40.15
CA VAL A 361 36.94 -22.98 -41.40
C VAL A 361 38.26 -22.43 -41.95
N HIS A 362 39.09 -21.82 -41.11
CA HIS A 362 40.39 -21.31 -41.53
C HIS A 362 41.33 -22.42 -42.03
N GLN A 363 41.37 -23.55 -41.31
CA GLN A 363 42.17 -24.70 -41.72
C GLN A 363 41.66 -25.31 -43.03
N SER A 364 40.34 -25.39 -43.21
CA SER A 364 39.71 -25.90 -44.42
C SER A 364 39.95 -24.98 -45.62
N ALA A 365 39.91 -23.66 -45.45
CA ALA A 365 40.27 -22.69 -46.48
C ALA A 365 41.74 -22.86 -46.92
N SER A 366 42.65 -23.01 -45.97
CA SER A 366 44.08 -23.26 -46.24
C SER A 366 44.29 -24.56 -47.01
N ALA A 367 43.58 -25.63 -46.63
CA ALA A 367 43.63 -26.91 -47.34
C ALA A 367 43.09 -26.79 -48.78
N MET A 368 42.06 -25.97 -49.02
CA MET A 368 41.56 -25.71 -50.38
C MET A 368 42.59 -24.97 -51.24
N GLU A 369 43.34 -24.02 -50.69
CA GLU A 369 44.45 -23.36 -51.41
C GLU A 369 45.56 -24.35 -51.79
N GLU A 370 45.92 -25.25 -50.87
CA GLU A 370 46.91 -26.31 -51.13
C GLU A 370 46.43 -27.30 -52.21
N ILE A 371 45.16 -27.70 -52.16
CA ILE A 371 44.54 -28.53 -53.20
C ILE A 371 44.54 -27.80 -54.54
N HIS A 372 44.19 -26.50 -54.56
CA HIS A 372 44.20 -25.70 -55.79
C HIS A 372 45.59 -25.67 -56.44
N SER A 373 46.63 -25.43 -55.63
CA SER A 373 48.02 -25.48 -56.08
C SER A 373 48.41 -26.87 -56.62
N THR A 374 48.01 -27.93 -55.91
CA THR A 374 48.29 -29.32 -56.31
C THR A 374 47.61 -29.67 -57.64
N ILE A 375 46.38 -29.23 -57.86
CA ILE A 375 45.67 -29.42 -59.14
C ILE A 375 46.43 -28.73 -60.27
N GLY A 376 46.96 -27.53 -60.05
CA GLY A 376 47.82 -26.84 -61.03
C GLY A 376 49.06 -27.66 -61.41
N ASN A 377 49.72 -28.29 -60.43
CA ASN A 377 50.84 -29.19 -60.69
C ASN A 377 50.42 -30.43 -61.49
N VAL A 378 49.25 -31.01 -61.20
CA VAL A 378 48.70 -32.15 -61.96
C VAL A 378 48.39 -31.76 -63.40
N GLU A 379 47.79 -30.59 -63.63
CA GLU A 379 47.52 -30.06 -64.96
C GLU A 379 48.82 -29.89 -65.77
N GLN A 380 49.84 -29.28 -65.17
CA GLN A 380 51.16 -29.13 -65.80
C GLN A 380 51.80 -30.49 -66.13
N ASN A 381 51.77 -31.44 -65.20
CA ASN A 381 52.32 -32.78 -65.43
C ASN A 381 51.56 -33.55 -66.51
N ALA A 382 50.24 -33.39 -66.59
CA ALA A 382 49.42 -33.97 -67.65
C ALA A 382 49.76 -33.37 -69.02
N ALA A 383 49.98 -32.06 -69.09
CA ALA A 383 50.40 -31.38 -70.31
C ALA A 383 51.77 -31.87 -70.81
N ILE A 384 52.76 -31.97 -69.92
CA ILE A 384 54.08 -32.53 -70.25
C ILE A 384 53.95 -33.99 -70.72
N SER A 385 53.18 -34.81 -70.00
CA SER A 385 52.95 -36.22 -70.37
C SER A 385 52.27 -36.36 -71.74
N HIS A 386 51.36 -35.44 -72.06
CA HIS A 386 50.70 -35.38 -73.36
C HIS A 386 51.72 -35.09 -74.47
N GLU A 387 52.58 -34.09 -74.29
CA GLU A 387 53.62 -33.74 -75.26
C GLU A 387 54.61 -34.89 -75.48
N VAL A 388 55.10 -35.51 -74.41
CA VAL A 388 56.04 -36.65 -74.50
C VAL A 388 55.39 -37.84 -75.21
N SER A 389 54.13 -38.15 -74.88
CA SER A 389 53.40 -39.24 -75.54
C SER A 389 53.14 -38.93 -77.03
N GLN A 390 52.92 -37.67 -77.39
CA GLN A 390 52.79 -37.26 -78.79
C GLN A 390 54.12 -37.48 -79.54
N GLN A 391 55.24 -37.03 -78.97
CA GLN A 391 56.55 -37.22 -79.57
C GLN A 391 56.92 -38.71 -79.75
N VAL A 392 56.62 -39.56 -78.75
CA VAL A 392 56.86 -41.01 -78.83
C VAL A 392 56.00 -41.66 -79.92
N LYS A 393 54.74 -41.24 -80.05
CA LYS A 393 53.83 -41.72 -81.10
C LYS A 393 54.40 -41.39 -82.49
N ASP A 394 54.79 -40.14 -82.71
CA ASP A 394 55.29 -39.67 -84.01
C ASP A 394 56.61 -40.38 -84.38
N ARG A 395 57.52 -40.54 -83.41
CA ARG A 395 58.78 -41.29 -83.62
C ARG A 395 58.56 -42.78 -83.89
N ALA A 396 57.59 -43.40 -83.23
CA ALA A 396 57.25 -44.80 -83.47
C ALA A 396 56.67 -44.98 -84.88
N GLU A 397 55.83 -44.06 -85.35
CA GLU A 397 55.30 -44.05 -86.71
C GLU A 397 56.40 -43.88 -87.77
N GLU A 398 57.30 -42.91 -87.59
CA GLU A 398 58.47 -42.71 -88.46
C GLU A 398 59.37 -43.96 -88.49
N SER A 399 59.68 -44.52 -87.32
CA SER A 399 60.51 -45.73 -87.21
C SER A 399 59.87 -46.93 -87.90
N ARG A 400 58.54 -47.06 -87.83
CA ARG A 400 57.81 -48.12 -88.55
C ARG A 400 57.95 -47.97 -90.06
N ALA A 401 57.91 -46.73 -90.58
CA ALA A 401 58.12 -46.49 -92.01
C ALA A 401 59.52 -46.94 -92.45
N VAL A 402 60.56 -46.58 -91.68
CA VAL A 402 61.95 -46.99 -91.94
C VAL A 402 62.14 -48.51 -91.88
N VAL A 403 61.54 -49.19 -90.89
CA VAL A 403 61.58 -50.66 -90.80
C VAL A 403 60.86 -51.30 -91.98
N THR A 404 59.72 -50.75 -92.42
CA THR A 404 58.99 -51.26 -93.60
C THR A 404 59.84 -51.13 -94.87
N GLU A 405 60.51 -50.00 -95.05
CA GLU A 405 61.45 -49.79 -96.16
C GLU A 405 62.62 -50.79 -96.09
N THR A 406 63.17 -51.02 -94.91
CA THR A 406 64.27 -51.98 -94.69
C THR A 406 63.86 -53.41 -95.05
N ILE A 407 62.63 -53.83 -94.69
CA ILE A 407 62.09 -55.15 -95.05
C ILE A 407 61.98 -55.26 -96.59
N ASN A 408 61.46 -54.23 -97.25
CA ASN A 408 61.35 -54.22 -98.72
C ASN A 408 62.74 -54.35 -99.38
N SER A 409 63.75 -53.61 -98.91
CA SER A 409 65.12 -53.74 -99.41
C SER A 409 65.72 -55.12 -99.16
N LEU A 410 65.43 -55.76 -98.02
CA LEU A 410 65.88 -57.13 -97.75
C LEU A 410 65.20 -58.15 -98.68
N ASP A 411 63.93 -57.96 -99.03
CA ASP A 411 63.24 -58.79 -100.02
C ASP A 411 63.85 -58.63 -101.43
N GLU A 412 64.26 -57.42 -101.81
CA GLU A 412 65.01 -57.20 -103.06
C GLU A 412 66.37 -57.92 -103.04
N ILE A 413 67.10 -57.84 -101.91
CA ILE A 413 68.37 -58.57 -101.73
C ILE A 413 68.13 -60.08 -101.80
N LYS A 414 67.08 -60.59 -101.17
CA LYS A 414 66.69 -62.01 -101.22
C LYS A 414 66.46 -62.47 -102.67
N HIS A 415 65.80 -61.65 -103.47
CA HIS A 415 65.61 -61.92 -104.90
C HIS A 415 66.96 -61.96 -105.65
N SER A 416 67.82 -60.96 -105.43
CA SER A 416 69.15 -60.89 -106.06
C SER A 416 70.03 -62.09 -105.69
N VAL A 417 70.05 -62.50 -104.43
CA VAL A 417 70.79 -63.68 -103.94
C VAL A 417 70.27 -64.96 -104.59
N GLY A 418 68.95 -65.07 -104.80
CA GLY A 418 68.33 -66.16 -105.56
C GLY A 418 68.83 -66.23 -107.00
N LEU A 419 68.86 -65.09 -107.71
CA LEU A 419 69.39 -65.01 -109.07
C LEU A 419 70.88 -65.40 -109.14
N SER A 420 71.68 -64.97 -108.16
CA SER A 420 73.09 -65.35 -108.06
C SER A 420 73.26 -66.85 -107.82
N PHE A 421 72.43 -67.47 -106.98
CA PHE A 421 72.42 -68.92 -106.76
C PHE A 421 72.20 -69.68 -108.07
N ASP A 422 71.18 -69.30 -108.83
CA ASP A 422 70.84 -69.93 -110.12
C ASP A 422 71.94 -69.74 -111.17
N ALA A 423 72.66 -68.60 -111.15
CA ALA A 423 73.81 -68.36 -112.03
C ALA A 423 74.99 -69.29 -111.71
N ILE A 424 75.32 -69.47 -110.43
CA ILE A 424 76.41 -70.36 -109.99
C ILE A 424 76.05 -71.83 -110.27
N GLN A 425 74.80 -72.21 -110.07
CA GLN A 425 74.35 -73.56 -110.38
C GLN A 425 74.48 -73.88 -111.88
N ARG A 426 74.09 -72.94 -112.76
CA ARG A 426 74.32 -73.06 -114.21
C ARG A 426 75.81 -73.13 -114.57
N LEU A 427 76.68 -72.40 -113.87
CA LEU A 427 78.14 -72.50 -114.07
C LEU A 427 78.67 -73.89 -113.68
N ALA A 428 78.22 -74.45 -112.56
CA ALA A 428 78.59 -75.80 -112.14
C ALA A 428 78.14 -76.85 -113.16
N GLU A 429 76.89 -76.78 -113.63
CA GLU A 429 76.35 -77.68 -114.67
C GLU A 429 77.12 -77.58 -115.99
N ASN A 430 77.45 -76.38 -116.43
CA ASN A 430 78.25 -76.16 -117.64
C ASN A 430 79.69 -76.69 -117.46
N SER A 431 80.27 -76.56 -116.27
CA SER A 431 81.62 -77.07 -115.98
C SER A 431 81.66 -78.60 -116.03
N THR A 432 80.67 -79.29 -115.47
CA THR A 432 80.52 -80.76 -115.61
C THR A 432 80.32 -81.19 -117.07
N ARG A 433 79.60 -80.40 -117.87
CA ARG A 433 79.49 -80.68 -119.32
C ARG A 433 80.84 -80.55 -120.01
N ILE A 434 81.63 -79.53 -119.69
CA ILE A 434 82.98 -79.34 -120.25
C ILE A 434 83.90 -80.49 -119.82
N GLU A 435 83.88 -80.90 -118.56
CA GLU A 435 84.63 -82.06 -118.03
C GLU A 435 84.37 -83.31 -118.89
N SER A 436 83.09 -83.59 -119.20
CA SER A 436 82.72 -84.74 -120.04
C SER A 436 83.32 -84.66 -121.45
N ILE A 437 83.36 -83.46 -122.05
CA ILE A 437 83.94 -83.23 -123.37
C ILE A 437 85.46 -83.43 -123.31
N VAL A 438 86.13 -82.85 -122.31
CA VAL A 438 87.58 -82.97 -122.11
C VAL A 438 87.98 -84.43 -121.87
N SER A 439 87.19 -85.20 -121.12
CA SER A 439 87.39 -86.65 -120.96
C SER A 439 87.35 -87.40 -122.29
N VAL A 440 86.37 -87.09 -123.16
CA VAL A 440 86.28 -87.68 -124.50
C VAL A 440 87.48 -87.29 -125.36
N ILE A 441 87.93 -86.04 -125.31
CA ILE A 441 89.12 -85.59 -126.03
C ILE A 441 90.37 -86.31 -125.53
N ASN A 442 90.53 -86.47 -124.22
CA ASN A 442 91.65 -87.22 -123.63
C ASN A 442 91.62 -88.70 -124.08
N ASP A 443 90.45 -89.32 -124.15
CA ASP A 443 90.30 -90.69 -124.66
C ASP A 443 90.63 -90.81 -126.15
N ILE A 444 90.17 -89.86 -126.98
CA ILE A 444 90.54 -89.77 -128.40
C ILE A 444 92.06 -89.61 -128.51
N THR A 445 92.65 -88.74 -127.71
CA THR A 445 94.09 -88.48 -127.70
C THR A 445 94.89 -89.72 -127.30
N LYS A 446 94.48 -90.47 -126.27
CA LYS A 446 95.11 -91.75 -125.92
C LYS A 446 95.05 -92.76 -127.07
N ARG A 447 93.90 -92.85 -127.75
CA ARG A 447 93.74 -93.73 -128.94
C ARG A 447 94.61 -93.28 -130.10
N THR A 448 94.69 -91.97 -130.37
CA THR A 448 95.54 -91.38 -131.41
C THR A 448 97.02 -91.64 -131.13
N ASN A 449 97.48 -91.47 -129.88
CA ASN A 449 98.85 -91.80 -129.48
C ASN A 449 99.18 -93.29 -129.69
N LEU A 450 98.24 -94.20 -129.37
CA LEU A 450 98.41 -95.64 -129.63
C LEU A 450 98.41 -95.98 -131.12
N LEU A 451 97.54 -95.35 -131.91
CA LEU A 451 97.51 -95.50 -133.37
C LEU A 451 98.80 -95.00 -134.02
N ALA A 452 99.27 -93.83 -133.60
CA ALA A 452 100.52 -93.23 -134.05
C ALA A 452 101.73 -94.09 -133.66
N LEU A 453 101.76 -94.61 -132.44
CA LEU A 453 102.79 -95.55 -131.99
C LEU A 453 102.82 -96.82 -132.86
N ASN A 454 101.65 -97.42 -133.13
CA ASN A 454 101.55 -98.58 -134.01
C ASN A 454 102.02 -98.25 -135.44
N ALA A 455 101.67 -97.08 -135.95
CA ALA A 455 102.13 -96.61 -137.27
C ALA A 455 103.65 -96.38 -137.30
N SER A 456 104.25 -95.77 -136.27
CA SER A 456 105.71 -95.61 -136.17
C SER A 456 106.43 -96.96 -136.10
N ILE A 457 105.87 -97.95 -135.39
CA ILE A 457 106.41 -99.32 -135.33
C ILE A 457 106.38 -99.96 -136.72
N ILE A 458 105.23 -99.91 -137.42
CA ILE A 458 105.09 -100.48 -138.77
C ILE A 458 106.02 -99.78 -139.77
N ALA A 459 106.15 -98.44 -139.68
CA ALA A 459 107.06 -97.66 -140.50
C ALA A 459 108.54 -98.04 -140.27
N ALA A 460 108.94 -98.25 -139.01
CA ALA A 460 110.27 -98.76 -138.67
C ALA A 460 110.48 -100.19 -139.20
N GLN A 461 109.44 -101.03 -139.16
CA GLN A 461 109.46 -102.41 -139.66
C GLN A 461 109.59 -102.49 -141.19
N ALA A 462 109.09 -101.49 -141.92
CA ALA A 462 109.20 -101.37 -143.38
C ALA A 462 110.57 -100.85 -143.88
N GLY A 463 111.51 -100.52 -142.99
CA GLY A 463 112.87 -100.11 -143.33
C GLY A 463 112.95 -98.80 -144.13
N GLU A 464 113.77 -98.76 -145.18
CA GLU A 464 113.98 -97.56 -146.02
C GLU A 464 112.68 -97.04 -146.66
N TYR A 465 111.75 -97.92 -147.04
CA TYR A 465 110.47 -97.54 -147.67
C TYR A 465 109.46 -96.93 -146.69
N GLY A 466 109.66 -97.09 -145.37
CA GLY A 466 108.78 -96.58 -144.32
C GLY A 466 109.23 -95.26 -143.69
N LYS A 467 110.44 -94.75 -143.99
CA LYS A 467 111.04 -93.56 -143.34
C LYS A 467 110.13 -92.33 -143.34
N SER A 468 109.56 -91.97 -144.49
CA SER A 468 108.68 -90.78 -144.60
C SER A 468 107.39 -90.93 -143.81
N PHE A 469 106.84 -92.14 -143.72
CA PHE A 469 105.66 -92.45 -142.90
C PHE A 469 105.98 -92.45 -141.40
N GLY A 470 107.18 -92.90 -141.01
CA GLY A 470 107.64 -92.90 -139.63
C GLY A 470 107.75 -91.50 -139.04
N VAL A 471 108.27 -90.53 -139.81
CA VAL A 471 108.35 -89.11 -139.38
C VAL A 471 106.96 -88.53 -139.13
N VAL A 472 105.98 -88.80 -140.00
CA VAL A 472 104.60 -88.32 -139.83
C VAL A 472 103.94 -88.99 -138.62
N ALA A 473 104.17 -90.29 -138.41
CA ALA A 473 103.64 -91.02 -137.27
C ALA A 473 104.22 -90.52 -135.93
N ASP A 474 105.51 -90.21 -135.87
CA ASP A 474 106.14 -89.62 -134.68
C ASP A 474 105.65 -88.18 -134.42
N GLU A 475 105.40 -87.38 -135.47
CA GLU A 475 104.81 -86.05 -135.32
C GLU A 475 103.36 -86.12 -134.79
N ILE A 476 102.52 -87.02 -135.33
CA ILE A 476 101.16 -87.27 -134.82
C ILE A 476 101.21 -87.73 -133.35
N ARG A 477 102.18 -88.58 -133.00
CA ARG A 477 102.39 -89.03 -131.63
C ARG A 477 102.75 -87.86 -130.70
N ASN A 478 103.66 -86.99 -131.12
CA ASN A 478 104.04 -85.82 -130.35
C ASN A 478 102.87 -84.84 -130.17
N LEU A 479 102.12 -84.55 -131.24
CA LEU A 479 100.91 -83.72 -131.21
C LEU A 479 99.85 -84.31 -130.26
N SER A 480 99.71 -85.64 -130.26
CA SER A 480 98.83 -86.37 -129.36
C SER A 480 99.29 -86.26 -127.90
N LEU A 481 100.58 -86.39 -127.60
CA LEU A 481 101.10 -86.21 -126.23
C LEU A 481 100.90 -84.78 -125.74
N GLN A 482 101.15 -83.78 -126.59
CA GLN A 482 100.93 -82.36 -126.28
C GLN A 482 99.45 -82.04 -126.07
N THR A 483 98.56 -82.61 -126.89
CA THR A 483 97.10 -82.52 -126.70
C THR A 483 96.68 -83.14 -125.38
N GLY A 484 97.25 -84.29 -125.02
CA GLY A 484 96.95 -85.01 -123.78
C GLY A 484 97.37 -84.21 -122.55
N HIS A 485 98.54 -83.60 -122.60
CA HIS A 485 99.02 -82.68 -121.57
C HIS A 485 98.08 -81.47 -121.41
N SER A 486 97.72 -80.82 -122.52
CA SER A 486 96.81 -79.67 -122.52
C SER A 486 95.42 -80.03 -121.99
N THR A 487 94.89 -81.21 -122.34
CA THR A 487 93.62 -81.68 -121.76
C THR A 487 93.73 -81.94 -120.26
N GLY A 488 94.89 -82.38 -119.77
CA GLY A 488 95.14 -82.55 -118.34
C GLY A 488 95.11 -81.22 -117.59
N GLU A 489 95.76 -80.19 -118.13
CA GLU A 489 95.71 -78.84 -117.57
C GLU A 489 94.28 -78.27 -117.57
N ILE A 490 93.52 -78.47 -118.66
CA ILE A 490 92.11 -78.07 -118.73
C ILE A 490 91.28 -78.81 -117.67
N THR A 491 91.49 -80.11 -117.45
CA THR A 491 90.80 -80.86 -116.40
C THR A 491 91.04 -80.24 -115.03
N THR A 492 92.30 -79.90 -114.69
CA THR A 492 92.62 -79.25 -113.41
C THR A 492 91.90 -77.91 -113.25
N ILE A 493 91.86 -77.08 -114.30
CA ILE A 493 91.14 -75.78 -114.26
C ILE A 493 89.63 -76.01 -114.06
N ILE A 494 89.04 -77.03 -114.70
CA ILE A 494 87.60 -77.34 -114.52
C ILE A 494 87.31 -77.85 -113.10
N GLU A 495 88.19 -78.69 -112.53
CA GLU A 495 88.09 -79.13 -111.14
C GLU A 495 88.16 -77.94 -110.16
N GLU A 496 89.06 -76.99 -110.39
CA GLU A 496 89.15 -75.73 -109.63
C GLU A 496 87.85 -74.90 -109.75
N ILE A 497 87.35 -74.67 -110.96
CA ILE A 497 86.09 -73.93 -111.20
C ILE A 497 84.91 -74.62 -110.50
N MET A 498 84.84 -75.95 -110.54
CA MET A 498 83.78 -76.71 -109.85
C MET A 498 83.88 -76.57 -108.33
N SER A 499 85.10 -76.64 -107.78
CA SER A 499 85.37 -76.45 -106.35
C SER A 499 85.00 -75.04 -105.87
N GLU A 500 85.41 -74.01 -106.62
CA GLU A 500 85.07 -72.61 -106.34
C GLU A 500 83.57 -72.36 -106.48
N SER A 501 82.92 -72.89 -107.53
CA SER A 501 81.48 -72.80 -107.72
C SER A 501 80.70 -73.42 -106.56
N LYS A 502 81.14 -74.58 -106.06
CA LYS A 502 80.53 -75.23 -104.89
C LYS A 502 80.70 -74.39 -103.62
N THR A 503 81.87 -73.81 -103.42
CA THR A 503 82.15 -72.91 -102.29
C THR A 503 81.28 -71.66 -102.36
N ALA A 504 81.18 -71.03 -103.53
CA ALA A 504 80.37 -69.86 -103.76
C ALA A 504 78.86 -70.16 -103.59
N ALA A 505 78.38 -71.31 -104.08
CA ALA A 505 77.00 -71.75 -103.84
C ALA A 505 76.69 -71.91 -102.34
N ASN A 506 77.62 -72.45 -101.55
CA ASN A 506 77.43 -72.55 -100.10
C ASN A 506 77.41 -71.18 -99.42
N ASN A 507 78.27 -70.24 -99.82
CA ASN A 507 78.27 -68.87 -99.30
C ASN A 507 76.97 -68.12 -99.65
N ILE A 508 76.44 -68.31 -100.86
CA ILE A 508 75.15 -67.77 -101.28
C ILE A 508 74.00 -68.36 -100.45
N ARG A 509 74.03 -69.67 -100.18
CA ARG A 509 73.04 -70.32 -99.31
C ARG A 509 73.06 -69.71 -97.90
N THR A 510 74.24 -69.55 -97.30
CA THR A 510 74.37 -68.87 -96.00
C THR A 510 73.88 -67.42 -96.05
N SER A 511 74.15 -66.70 -97.15
CA SER A 511 73.67 -65.32 -97.34
C SER A 511 72.14 -65.27 -97.42
N ARG A 512 71.51 -66.23 -98.12
CA ARG A 512 70.05 -66.35 -98.18
C ARG A 512 69.45 -66.57 -96.79
N ASP A 513 70.04 -67.45 -95.98
CA ASP A 513 69.58 -67.73 -94.62
C ASP A 513 69.73 -66.50 -93.70
N LEU A 514 70.80 -65.71 -93.87
CA LEU A 514 71.02 -64.46 -93.14
C LEU A 514 69.98 -63.39 -93.52
N VAL A 515 69.68 -63.23 -94.82
CA VAL A 515 68.68 -62.28 -95.31
C VAL A 515 67.28 -62.66 -94.82
N GLN A 516 66.93 -63.94 -94.89
CA GLN A 516 65.63 -64.44 -94.39
C GLN A 516 65.45 -64.13 -92.90
N ARG A 517 66.50 -64.35 -92.09
CA ARG A 517 66.50 -63.98 -90.66
C ARG A 517 66.39 -62.46 -90.45
N GLY A 518 67.01 -61.67 -91.32
CA GLY A 518 66.87 -60.21 -91.31
C GLY A 518 65.43 -59.75 -91.54
N VAL A 519 64.73 -60.37 -92.49
CA VAL A 519 63.30 -60.10 -92.76
C VAL A 519 62.44 -60.45 -91.55
N GLU A 520 62.66 -61.61 -90.93
CA GLU A 520 61.94 -62.03 -89.72
C GLU A 520 62.16 -61.05 -88.55
N LEU A 521 63.41 -60.64 -88.31
CA LEU A 521 63.74 -59.66 -87.28
C LEU A 521 63.12 -58.27 -87.58
N GLY A 522 63.08 -57.88 -88.86
CA GLY A 522 62.39 -56.67 -89.30
C GLY A 522 60.91 -56.69 -88.94
N HIS A 523 60.21 -57.80 -89.23
CA HIS A 523 58.81 -57.97 -88.85
C HIS A 523 58.59 -57.86 -87.34
N THR A 524 59.38 -58.58 -86.53
CA THR A 524 59.28 -58.50 -85.05
C THR A 524 59.54 -57.09 -84.52
N THR A 525 60.48 -56.36 -85.12
CA THR A 525 60.76 -54.96 -84.79
C THR A 525 59.55 -54.07 -85.15
N GLY A 526 58.95 -54.28 -86.32
CA GLY A 526 57.74 -53.58 -86.75
C GLY A 526 56.54 -53.79 -85.83
N GLU A 527 56.33 -55.02 -85.34
CA GLU A 527 55.29 -55.32 -84.35
C GLU A 527 55.54 -54.63 -83.01
N SER A 528 56.80 -54.62 -82.54
CA SER A 528 57.19 -53.94 -81.30
C SER A 528 56.95 -52.42 -81.38
N LEU A 529 57.30 -51.81 -82.52
CA LEU A 529 57.03 -50.38 -82.75
C LEU A 529 55.53 -50.08 -82.86
N LYS A 530 54.72 -51.00 -83.40
CA LYS A 530 53.26 -50.87 -83.40
C LYS A 530 52.71 -50.88 -81.97
N ALA A 531 53.19 -51.78 -81.12
CA ALA A 531 52.78 -51.81 -79.71
C ALA A 531 53.15 -50.50 -78.98
N ILE A 532 54.33 -49.92 -79.27
CA ILE A 532 54.73 -48.61 -78.73
C ILE A 532 53.78 -47.50 -79.22
N PHE A 533 53.45 -47.47 -80.51
CA PHE A 533 52.50 -46.50 -81.09
C PHE A 533 51.12 -46.57 -80.43
N ASP A 534 50.59 -47.79 -80.26
CA ASP A 534 49.28 -48.03 -79.64
C ASP A 534 49.29 -47.60 -78.15
N SER A 535 50.36 -47.94 -77.42
CA SER A 535 50.55 -47.54 -76.02
C SER A 535 50.67 -46.02 -75.85
N SER A 536 51.36 -45.34 -76.77
CA SER A 536 51.48 -43.89 -76.77
C SER A 536 50.15 -43.21 -77.07
N THR A 537 49.35 -43.79 -77.97
CA THR A 537 47.99 -43.32 -78.27
C THR A 537 47.05 -43.46 -77.07
N CYS A 538 47.14 -44.57 -76.33
CA CYS A 538 46.42 -44.75 -75.07
C CYS A 538 46.82 -43.70 -74.03
N SER A 539 48.13 -43.41 -73.89
CA SER A 539 48.65 -42.39 -72.97
C SER A 539 48.16 -40.98 -73.33
N LEU A 540 48.02 -40.66 -74.62
CA LEU A 540 47.43 -39.41 -75.09
C LEU A 540 45.94 -39.27 -74.72
N ASP A 541 45.18 -40.37 -74.73
CA ASP A 541 43.79 -40.35 -74.32
C ASP A 541 43.65 -40.19 -72.80
N MET A 542 44.46 -40.93 -72.02
CA MET A 542 44.50 -40.78 -70.56
C MET A 542 44.84 -39.35 -70.13
N THR A 543 45.81 -38.70 -70.76
CA THR A 543 46.16 -37.31 -70.44
C THR A 543 45.03 -36.32 -70.75
N LYS A 544 44.22 -36.57 -71.78
CA LYS A 544 42.99 -35.78 -72.03
C LYS A 544 41.94 -35.98 -70.94
N GLN A 545 41.73 -37.22 -70.49
CA GLN A 545 40.81 -37.51 -69.39
C GLN A 545 41.28 -36.88 -68.08
N ILE A 546 42.59 -36.92 -67.78
CA ILE A 546 43.18 -36.24 -66.62
C ILE A 546 42.90 -34.74 -66.69
N LYS A 547 43.13 -34.10 -67.85
CA LYS A 547 42.85 -32.68 -68.04
C LYS A 547 41.38 -32.32 -67.75
N GLN A 548 40.44 -33.13 -68.24
CA GLN A 548 39.03 -32.93 -67.96
C GLN A 548 38.74 -33.05 -66.46
N ALA A 549 39.22 -34.12 -65.81
CA ALA A 549 39.03 -34.35 -64.39
C ALA A 549 39.62 -33.20 -63.54
N THR A 550 40.81 -32.69 -63.89
CA THR A 550 41.40 -31.54 -63.19
C THR A 550 40.55 -30.28 -63.34
N GLN A 551 39.92 -30.03 -64.50
CA GLN A 551 39.04 -28.88 -64.68
C GLN A 551 37.77 -28.95 -63.81
N GLU A 552 37.20 -30.15 -63.68
CA GLU A 552 36.06 -30.41 -62.79
C GLU A 552 36.48 -30.26 -61.31
N GLN A 553 37.68 -30.70 -60.95
CA GLN A 553 38.24 -30.51 -59.61
C GLN A 553 38.46 -29.02 -59.29
N VAL A 554 39.00 -28.20 -60.21
CA VAL A 554 39.14 -26.75 -59.98
C VAL A 554 37.79 -26.11 -59.64
N THR A 555 36.75 -26.45 -60.40
CA THR A 555 35.39 -25.93 -60.18
C THR A 555 34.86 -26.36 -58.80
N SER A 556 35.10 -27.61 -58.42
CA SER A 556 34.68 -28.15 -57.12
C SER A 556 35.40 -27.46 -55.95
N VAL A 557 36.71 -27.25 -56.07
CA VAL A 557 37.51 -26.55 -55.05
C VAL A 557 37.04 -25.10 -54.88
N GLN A 558 36.74 -24.39 -55.97
CA GLN A 558 36.19 -23.03 -55.91
C GLN A 558 34.82 -22.99 -55.19
N LEU A 559 33.95 -23.98 -55.44
CA LEU A 559 32.66 -24.08 -54.77
C LEU A 559 32.81 -24.36 -53.26
N VAL A 560 33.76 -25.22 -52.88
CA VAL A 560 34.06 -25.50 -51.46
C VAL A 560 34.67 -24.28 -50.79
N ALA A 561 35.59 -23.56 -51.44
CA ALA A 561 36.18 -22.33 -50.92
C ALA A 561 35.10 -21.27 -50.65
N ARG A 562 34.17 -21.07 -51.60
CA ARG A 562 33.02 -20.18 -51.40
C ARG A 562 32.12 -20.61 -50.25
N SER A 563 31.86 -21.92 -50.12
CA SER A 563 31.10 -22.45 -48.99
C SER A 563 31.80 -22.15 -47.65
N MET A 564 33.13 -22.19 -47.60
CA MET A 564 33.90 -21.82 -46.40
C MET A 564 33.78 -20.34 -46.06
N GLU A 565 33.78 -19.44 -47.05
CA GLU A 565 33.52 -18.01 -46.84
C GLU A 565 32.12 -17.77 -46.29
N GLU A 566 31.10 -18.44 -46.83
CA GLU A 566 29.71 -18.36 -46.37
C GLU A 566 29.58 -18.87 -44.92
N ILE A 567 30.23 -19.99 -44.58
CA ILE A 567 30.27 -20.52 -43.20
C ILE A 567 31.00 -19.55 -42.27
N SER A 568 32.10 -18.92 -42.71
CA SER A 568 32.83 -17.92 -41.92
C SER A 568 31.95 -16.70 -41.57
N SER A 569 31.22 -16.19 -42.57
CA SER A 569 30.25 -15.10 -42.39
C SER A 569 29.13 -15.52 -41.43
N MET A 570 28.57 -16.71 -41.60
CA MET A 570 27.53 -17.25 -40.71
C MET A 570 28.05 -17.40 -39.27
N THR A 571 29.26 -17.91 -39.10
CA THR A 571 29.91 -18.06 -37.78
C THR A 571 30.04 -16.69 -37.09
N SER A 572 30.45 -15.66 -37.83
CA SER A 572 30.54 -14.28 -37.32
C SER A 572 29.18 -13.71 -36.91
N GLN A 573 28.12 -13.99 -37.67
CA GLN A 573 26.76 -13.58 -37.34
C GLN A 573 26.24 -14.27 -36.06
N ILE A 574 26.47 -15.59 -35.94
CA ILE A 574 26.07 -16.34 -34.74
C ILE A 574 26.87 -15.86 -33.53
N PHE A 575 28.14 -15.49 -33.68
CA PHE A 575 28.95 -14.92 -32.60
C PHE A 575 28.37 -13.60 -32.08
N ALA A 576 27.97 -12.71 -32.99
CA ALA A 576 27.29 -11.47 -32.63
C ALA A 576 25.95 -11.74 -31.91
N ALA A 577 25.13 -12.65 -32.43
CA ALA A 577 23.87 -13.03 -31.81
C ALA A 577 24.06 -13.64 -30.42
N SER A 578 25.06 -14.50 -30.24
CA SER A 578 25.40 -15.12 -28.95
C SER A 578 25.85 -14.07 -27.93
N THR A 579 26.63 -13.07 -28.37
CA THR A 579 27.03 -11.93 -27.54
C THR A 579 25.83 -11.09 -27.08
N ASP A 580 24.87 -10.82 -27.97
CA ASP A 580 23.66 -10.09 -27.61
C ASP A 580 22.74 -10.91 -26.70
N GLN A 581 22.65 -12.23 -26.92
CA GLN A 581 21.93 -13.13 -26.02
C GLN A 581 22.57 -13.11 -24.62
N ALA A 582 23.90 -13.10 -24.51
CA ALA A 582 24.59 -12.99 -23.22
C ALA A 582 24.21 -11.70 -22.47
N LYS A 583 24.14 -10.56 -23.17
CA LYS A 583 23.71 -9.27 -22.59
C LYS A 583 22.25 -9.31 -22.15
N ALA A 584 21.38 -9.92 -22.95
CA ALA A 584 19.96 -10.08 -22.64
C ALA A 584 19.78 -10.95 -21.38
N THR A 585 20.43 -12.11 -21.33
CA THR A 585 20.41 -13.02 -20.17
C THR A 585 20.91 -12.33 -18.91
N LYS A 586 21.99 -11.54 -18.99
CA LYS A 586 22.48 -10.73 -17.87
C LYS A 586 21.47 -9.67 -17.41
N SER A 587 20.69 -9.11 -18.32
CA SER A 587 19.63 -8.14 -17.99
C SER A 587 18.44 -8.85 -17.32
N ILE A 588 18.06 -10.03 -17.80
CA ILE A 588 17.03 -10.87 -17.17
C ILE A 588 17.45 -11.25 -15.75
N ALA A 589 18.70 -11.67 -15.53
CA ALA A 589 19.21 -11.98 -14.19
C ALA A 589 19.03 -10.81 -13.21
N ARG A 590 19.36 -9.58 -13.64
CA ARG A 590 19.14 -8.38 -12.80
C ARG A 590 17.66 -8.10 -12.52
N SER A 591 16.79 -8.32 -13.51
CA SER A 591 15.35 -8.19 -13.32
C SER A 591 14.82 -9.20 -12.30
N ILE A 592 15.32 -10.44 -12.33
CA ILE A 592 14.98 -11.48 -11.35
C ILE A 592 15.39 -11.03 -9.94
N ASP A 593 16.61 -10.53 -9.76
CA ASP A 593 17.07 -9.99 -8.48
C ASP A 593 16.16 -8.85 -8.00
N THR A 594 15.76 -7.94 -8.89
CA THR A 594 14.87 -6.83 -8.55
C THR A 594 13.48 -7.31 -8.14
N ILE A 595 12.89 -8.27 -8.86
CA ILE A 595 11.58 -8.85 -8.52
C ILE A 595 11.67 -9.61 -7.19
N LYS A 596 12.81 -10.27 -6.92
CA LYS A 596 13.08 -10.95 -5.65
C LYS A 596 13.04 -9.96 -4.49
N ASP A 597 13.75 -8.84 -4.60
CA ASP A 597 13.76 -7.80 -3.59
C ASP A 597 12.36 -7.19 -3.38
N MET A 598 11.65 -6.87 -4.46
CA MET A 598 10.28 -6.33 -4.40
C MET A 598 9.30 -7.30 -3.71
N THR A 599 9.42 -8.59 -3.99
CA THR A 599 8.56 -9.62 -3.40
C THR A 599 8.89 -9.81 -1.91
N HIS A 600 10.16 -9.73 -1.52
CA HIS A 600 10.55 -9.70 -0.11
C HIS A 600 9.95 -8.48 0.63
N GLU A 601 9.98 -7.31 0.01
CA GLU A 601 9.36 -6.11 0.57
C GLU A 601 7.84 -6.25 0.70
N MET A 602 7.19 -6.82 -0.31
CA MET A 602 5.75 -7.11 -0.30
C MET A 602 5.36 -8.07 0.83
N VAL A 603 6.13 -9.15 1.04
CA VAL A 603 5.91 -10.07 2.18
C VAL A 603 6.01 -9.30 3.50
N ASN A 604 7.08 -8.52 3.70
CA ASN A 604 7.28 -7.75 4.92
C ASN A 604 6.18 -6.69 5.16
N SER A 605 5.70 -6.03 4.10
CA SER A 605 4.57 -5.08 4.17
C SER A 605 3.26 -5.79 4.51
N THR A 606 3.03 -6.96 3.93
CA THR A 606 1.83 -7.77 4.17
C THR A 606 1.79 -8.27 5.62
N THR A 607 2.92 -8.74 6.16
CA THR A 607 3.04 -9.11 7.57
C THR A 607 2.69 -7.94 8.49
N ARG A 608 3.18 -6.72 8.19
CA ARG A 608 2.82 -5.51 8.95
C ARG A 608 1.33 -5.19 8.86
N GLN A 609 0.71 -5.27 7.68
CA GLN A 609 -0.73 -5.05 7.52
C GLN A 609 -1.58 -6.06 8.29
N VAL A 610 -1.15 -7.33 8.35
CA VAL A 610 -1.83 -8.35 9.17
C VAL A 610 -1.80 -7.95 10.64
N ASP A 611 -0.67 -7.46 11.15
CA ASP A 611 -0.56 -7.03 12.54
C ASP A 611 -1.34 -5.73 12.83
N ASP A 612 -1.29 -4.76 11.92
CA ASP A 612 -2.11 -3.54 12.00
C ASP A 612 -3.61 -3.87 11.94
N GLY A 613 -4.01 -4.81 11.08
CA GLY A 613 -5.38 -5.30 11.00
C GLY A 613 -5.86 -5.93 12.30
N LYS A 614 -5.02 -6.72 12.98
CA LYS A 614 -5.33 -7.26 14.33
C LYS A 614 -5.53 -6.15 15.36
N LEU A 615 -4.69 -5.11 15.33
CA LEU A 615 -4.80 -3.94 16.21
C LEU A 615 -6.10 -3.16 15.95
N ILE A 616 -6.40 -2.87 14.68
CA ILE A 616 -7.63 -2.17 14.29
C ILE A 616 -8.85 -2.99 14.68
N ARG A 617 -8.86 -4.32 14.43
CA ARG A 617 -9.96 -5.20 14.87
C ARG A 617 -10.23 -5.10 16.36
N ARG A 618 -9.17 -5.16 17.18
CA ARG A 618 -9.27 -4.99 18.63
C ARG A 618 -9.82 -3.61 19.01
N ASN A 619 -9.40 -2.55 18.33
CA ASN A 619 -9.91 -1.20 18.57
C ASN A 619 -11.39 -1.05 18.16
N VAL A 620 -11.79 -1.62 17.03
CA VAL A 620 -13.20 -1.62 16.57
C VAL A 620 -14.07 -2.37 17.56
N GLU A 621 -13.59 -3.49 18.13
CA GLU A 621 -14.30 -4.24 19.17
C GLU A 621 -14.45 -3.42 20.47
N LEU A 622 -13.39 -2.72 20.90
CA LEU A 622 -13.46 -1.80 22.05
C LEU A 622 -14.44 -0.64 21.81
N VAL A 623 -14.44 -0.05 20.61
CA VAL A 623 -15.38 1.00 20.23
C VAL A 623 -16.81 0.48 20.20
N SER A 624 -17.04 -0.74 19.70
CA SER A 624 -18.35 -1.39 19.69
C SER A 624 -18.95 -1.50 21.10
N VAL A 625 -18.14 -1.95 22.06
CA VAL A 625 -18.52 -2.05 23.47
C VAL A 625 -18.81 -0.66 24.04
N MET A 626 -17.92 0.31 23.81
CA MET A 626 -18.06 1.69 24.29
C MET A 626 -19.32 2.38 23.73
N VAL A 627 -19.60 2.21 22.44
CA VAL A 627 -20.79 2.77 21.78
C VAL A 627 -22.06 2.19 22.41
N THR A 628 -22.08 0.88 22.66
CA THR A 628 -23.22 0.21 23.30
C THR A 628 -23.45 0.77 24.72
N GLU A 629 -22.40 0.84 25.53
CA GLU A 629 -22.46 1.36 26.90
C GLU A 629 -22.84 2.85 26.96
N MET A 630 -22.36 3.66 26.02
CA MET A 630 -22.70 5.09 25.92
C MET A 630 -24.20 5.29 25.65
N PHE A 631 -24.77 4.52 24.71
CA PHE A 631 -26.19 4.62 24.38
C PHE A 631 -27.10 4.11 25.52
N ASP A 632 -26.72 3.05 26.23
CA ASP A 632 -27.45 2.57 27.40
C ASP A 632 -27.44 3.61 28.54
N ASN A 633 -26.31 4.26 28.78
CA ASN A 633 -26.21 5.38 29.73
C ASN A 633 -27.05 6.59 29.32
N MET A 634 -27.11 6.91 28.02
CA MET A 634 -27.96 8.00 27.51
C MET A 634 -29.45 7.72 27.71
N GLU A 635 -29.89 6.48 27.48
CA GLU A 635 -31.28 6.07 27.66
C GLU A 635 -31.69 6.18 29.13
N THR A 636 -30.80 5.79 30.04
CA THR A 636 -30.96 5.99 31.49
C THR A 636 -31.08 7.47 31.86
N ARG A 637 -30.22 8.34 31.32
CA ARG A 637 -30.26 9.79 31.55
C ARG A 637 -31.51 10.46 30.98
N ARG A 638 -32.02 10.00 29.84
CA ARG A 638 -33.27 10.48 29.26
C ARG A 638 -34.45 10.19 30.18
N ALA A 639 -34.50 8.98 30.75
CA ALA A 639 -35.54 8.61 31.72
C ALA A 639 -35.49 9.52 32.96
N GLN A 640 -34.30 9.73 33.54
CA GLN A 640 -34.12 10.66 34.67
C GLN A 640 -34.52 12.10 34.31
N SER A 641 -34.17 12.56 33.11
CA SER A 641 -34.50 13.93 32.67
C SER A 641 -36.00 14.12 32.45
N ALA A 642 -36.71 13.08 31.99
CA ALA A 642 -38.17 13.09 31.86
C ALA A 642 -38.87 13.20 33.22
N ASP A 643 -38.33 12.57 34.27
CA ASP A 643 -38.86 12.72 35.63
C ASP A 643 -38.68 14.16 36.15
N VAL A 644 -37.53 14.79 35.90
CA VAL A 644 -37.29 16.20 36.28
C VAL A 644 -38.22 17.16 35.52
N ILE A 645 -38.46 16.92 34.23
CA ILE A 645 -39.42 17.70 33.44
C ILE A 645 -40.83 17.60 34.05
N LYS A 646 -41.23 16.39 34.47
CA LYS A 646 -42.53 16.15 35.09
C LYS A 646 -42.67 16.86 36.45
N GLU A 647 -41.62 16.92 37.25
CA GLU A 647 -41.59 17.72 38.49
C GLU A 647 -41.68 19.23 38.22
N LEU A 648 -40.99 19.73 37.18
CA LEU A 648 -41.05 21.13 36.76
C LEU A 648 -42.46 21.52 36.27
N GLU A 649 -43.14 20.66 35.50
CA GLU A 649 -44.53 20.86 35.08
C GLU A 649 -45.51 20.83 36.27
N GLN A 650 -45.26 19.98 37.27
CA GLN A 650 -46.06 19.96 38.50
C GLN A 650 -45.92 21.26 39.30
N MET A 651 -44.71 21.82 39.41
CA MET A 651 -44.51 23.13 40.05
C MET A 651 -45.24 24.26 39.30
N LYS A 652 -45.24 24.25 37.97
CA LYS A 652 -46.01 25.21 37.14
C LYS A 652 -47.50 25.17 37.47
N ASN A 653 -48.07 23.97 37.61
CA ASN A 653 -49.49 23.78 37.92
C ASN A 653 -49.86 24.06 39.39
N MET A 654 -48.92 24.08 40.33
CA MET A 654 -49.17 24.47 41.72
C MET A 654 -49.29 26.00 41.94
N THR A 655 -48.95 26.81 40.92
CA THR A 655 -48.91 28.29 41.05
C THR A 655 -50.17 28.99 40.50
N VAL A 656 -51.14 28.24 39.96
CA VAL A 656 -52.46 28.75 39.55
C VAL A 656 -53.54 27.99 40.33
N PRO A 657 -54.05 28.53 41.45
CA PRO A 657 -55.28 28.02 42.04
C PRO A 657 -56.48 28.58 41.27
N ASN A 658 -57.42 27.70 40.90
CA ASN A 658 -58.78 28.05 40.43
C ASN A 658 -59.45 29.13 41.29
#